data_AF-G3IQR4-F1
#
_entry.id   AF-G3IQR4-F1
#
_cell.length_a   1.000
_cell.length_b   1.000
_cell.length_c   1.000
_cell.angle_alpha   90.00
_cell.angle_beta   90.00
_cell.angle_gamma   90.00
#
_symmetry.space_group_name_H-M   'P 1'
#
loop_
_entity.id
_entity.type
_entity.pdbx_description
1 polymer ?
#
loop_
_entity_poly.entity_id
_entity_poly.type
_entity_poly.pdbx_seq_one_letter_code
_entity_poly.pdbx_strand_id
1 'polypeptide(L)'
;MIFKTITLNNLFSYYGTHDFDLSPNPDGHRNIVIIMGRNGLGKTSFLNSVKLLFGGVTKDLTASVQRGSVTQPKSFVLGHKDWWGILNQKARAEKNMQCSIKAVLLDSSNQEIHISRCWDLSNDNYYDQLEIQAPRKPLLKGDTAQQYLSELLPLDYIPFFFFDAEEIGYLAEANRNQTIEKMELLLNIRPADNIKTVVRELRREYQKDAMDAQAREAHTKAEHRLEELHLHLETLQQAQEEIDADIEAQEDALNDTRRKMRNLTGTGSIEKNARLEENKRQLEKQQAEALSDISTAFEHDAFLRLNADLALQAMHVAETCAFSKGNEMSELIHSLKDELTEIFNKPPYPNTRLTTAQANFYQERIAKLIDARDISNDEEQALFVLDTGRARKLANFFAAYQPEQNPANELFHRLNNAIAASQEIVDIDDELQTVSQLSDENKVDLKKLEYDEEAIQNHLLNQRVESERLKQEQHITGRELTKAESAINISQAQVKNALKARDRLTLLDNMLALLDAYKQKIKARKRNSVEQAFNRHLHELLDSNQLIAEVKINDSFALSYHGKSGEIIPMSSLSAGMKQLCATALLWALKEAADRQLPVVIDTPLGRIDKRHQDNLLEKYYPNAGSQVILLPTDSELDERKRELLAPYIYREYLLHNIDGNSTTVEPITSRQEVNHG
;
A
#
# COMPACT_ATOMS: atom_id res chain seq x y z
N MET A 1 13.28 28.81 2.08
CA MET A 1 13.49 29.02 0.63
C MET A 1 12.18 29.45 0.01
N ILE A 2 12.17 30.36 -0.95
CA ILE A 2 10.95 30.89 -1.59
C ILE A 2 11.18 31.18 -3.08
N PHE A 3 10.12 31.20 -3.89
CA PHE A 3 10.16 31.69 -5.27
C PHE A 3 10.17 33.22 -5.30
N LYS A 4 11.11 33.79 -6.03
CA LYS A 4 11.14 35.21 -6.39
C LYS A 4 10.46 35.45 -7.72
N THR A 5 10.73 34.62 -8.72
CA THR A 5 10.05 34.68 -10.02
C THR A 5 9.87 33.29 -10.60
N ILE A 6 8.81 33.12 -11.41
CA ILE A 6 8.60 31.97 -12.27
C ILE A 6 8.23 32.48 -13.66
N THR A 7 8.91 32.00 -14.68
CA THR A 7 8.68 32.35 -16.08
C THR A 7 8.33 31.10 -16.85
N LEU A 8 7.18 31.10 -17.53
CA LEU A 8 6.72 30.02 -18.40
C LEU A 8 6.83 30.46 -19.86
N ASN A 9 7.32 29.58 -20.74
CA ASN A 9 7.34 29.85 -22.17
C ASN A 9 6.80 28.66 -22.97
N ASN A 10 5.72 28.87 -23.73
CA ASN A 10 5.07 27.87 -24.59
C ASN A 10 4.71 26.54 -23.90
N LEU A 11 4.51 26.54 -22.58
CA LEU A 11 4.32 25.34 -21.77
C LEU A 11 2.84 25.16 -21.40
N PHE A 12 2.28 24.00 -21.72
CA PHE A 12 0.86 23.65 -21.56
C PHE A 12 -0.08 24.71 -22.16
N SER A 13 -0.89 25.37 -21.33
CA SER A 13 -1.84 26.41 -21.74
C SER A 13 -1.20 27.80 -21.92
N TYR A 14 0.07 27.98 -21.55
CA TYR A 14 0.79 29.26 -21.67
C TYR A 14 1.48 29.35 -23.03
N TYR A 15 1.11 30.35 -23.84
CA TYR A 15 1.69 30.58 -25.18
C TYR A 15 2.47 31.89 -25.20
N GLY A 16 3.71 31.86 -25.67
CA GLY A 16 4.66 32.96 -25.47
C GLY A 16 5.22 32.93 -24.05
N THR A 17 5.88 34.03 -23.66
CA THR A 17 6.53 34.18 -22.35
C THR A 17 5.60 34.85 -21.35
N HIS A 18 5.42 34.22 -20.18
CA HIS A 18 4.62 34.73 -19.07
C HIS A 18 5.43 34.75 -17.78
N ASP A 19 5.52 35.92 -17.15
CA ASP A 19 6.28 36.13 -15.93
C ASP A 19 5.36 36.29 -14.72
N PHE A 20 5.61 35.48 -13.70
CA PHE A 20 5.04 35.59 -12.36
C PHE A 20 6.11 36.16 -11.44
N ASP A 21 5.89 37.38 -10.96
CA ASP A 21 6.74 38.00 -9.95
C ASP A 21 6.21 37.64 -8.55
N LEU A 22 6.94 36.78 -7.87
CA LEU A 22 6.58 36.21 -6.57
C LEU A 22 7.44 36.78 -5.44
N SER A 23 8.18 37.87 -5.72
CA SER A 23 9.14 38.47 -4.79
C SER A 23 8.55 38.65 -3.38
N PRO A 24 9.30 38.31 -2.32
CA PRO A 24 8.80 38.35 -0.95
C PRO A 24 8.30 39.74 -0.55
N ASN A 25 7.28 39.75 0.30
CA ASN A 25 6.79 40.99 0.90
C ASN A 25 7.87 41.63 1.79
N PRO A 26 8.20 42.94 1.60
CA PRO A 26 9.12 43.66 2.48
C PRO A 26 8.75 43.62 3.97
N ASP A 27 7.45 43.57 4.29
CA ASP A 27 6.95 43.61 5.67
C ASP A 27 7.04 42.27 6.41
N GLY A 28 7.37 41.16 5.72
CA GLY A 28 7.62 39.84 6.32
C GLY A 28 6.41 39.11 6.94
N HIS A 29 5.28 39.78 7.18
CA HIS A 29 4.11 39.21 7.85
C HIS A 29 3.13 38.46 6.93
N ARG A 30 3.25 38.65 5.62
CA ARG A 30 2.34 38.06 4.62
C ARG A 30 3.10 37.10 3.73
N ASN A 31 2.63 35.87 3.61
CA ASN A 31 3.31 34.78 2.92
C ASN A 31 2.47 34.13 1.81
N ILE A 32 1.25 34.60 1.55
CA ILE A 32 0.34 34.00 0.57
C ILE A 32 0.34 34.78 -0.75
N VAL A 33 0.49 34.05 -1.86
CA VAL A 33 0.19 34.49 -3.22
C VAL A 33 -1.04 33.76 -3.71
N ILE A 34 -1.95 34.46 -4.38
CA ILE A 34 -3.08 33.85 -5.05
C ILE A 34 -2.92 33.97 -6.56
N ILE A 35 -3.17 32.86 -7.26
CA ILE A 35 -3.30 32.83 -8.72
C ILE A 35 -4.69 32.26 -9.03
N MET A 36 -5.67 33.15 -9.17
CA MET A 36 -7.07 32.82 -9.44
C MET A 36 -7.30 32.51 -10.92
N GLY A 37 -8.23 31.59 -11.18
CA GLY A 37 -8.75 31.34 -12.52
C GLY A 37 -9.82 30.25 -12.51
N ARG A 38 -10.75 30.27 -13.46
CA ARG A 38 -11.74 29.18 -13.62
C ARG A 38 -11.04 27.89 -14.05
N ASN A 39 -11.78 26.79 -14.04
CA ASN A 39 -11.25 25.52 -14.55
C ASN A 39 -10.89 25.64 -16.03
N GLY A 40 -9.73 25.10 -16.42
CA GLY A 40 -9.20 25.22 -17.79
C GLY A 40 -8.45 26.52 -18.10
N LEU A 41 -8.36 27.49 -17.18
CA LEU A 41 -7.62 28.75 -17.41
C LEU A 41 -6.12 28.67 -17.06
N GLY A 42 -5.54 27.47 -16.89
CA GLY A 42 -4.09 27.31 -16.73
C GLY A 42 -3.55 27.18 -15.29
N LYS A 43 -4.40 27.05 -14.27
CA LYS A 43 -3.97 26.78 -12.88
C LYS A 43 -3.20 25.47 -12.74
N THR A 44 -3.82 24.35 -13.12
CA THR A 44 -3.17 23.03 -13.10
C THR A 44 -1.96 22.98 -14.04
N SER A 45 -2.00 23.74 -15.15
CA SER A 45 -0.83 23.92 -16.02
C SER A 45 0.33 24.61 -15.29
N PHE A 46 0.07 25.62 -14.46
CA PHE A 46 1.10 26.27 -13.62
C PHE A 46 1.68 25.28 -12.61
N LEU A 47 0.82 24.57 -11.86
CA LEU A 47 1.26 23.56 -10.89
C LEU A 47 2.16 22.50 -11.55
N ASN A 48 1.73 21.94 -12.68
CA ASN A 48 2.47 20.92 -13.41
C ASN A 48 3.78 21.46 -13.99
N SER A 49 3.82 22.73 -14.40
CA SER A 49 5.04 23.39 -14.85
C SER A 49 6.08 23.48 -13.72
N VAL A 50 5.65 23.84 -12.51
CA VAL A 50 6.52 23.85 -11.32
C VAL A 50 7.03 22.45 -11.00
N LYS A 51 6.17 21.42 -11.07
CA LYS A 51 6.61 20.01 -10.90
C LYS A 51 7.67 19.62 -11.93
N LEU A 52 7.49 19.98 -13.21
CA LEU A 52 8.46 19.72 -14.28
C LEU A 52 9.81 20.43 -14.06
N LEU A 53 9.82 21.64 -13.51
CA LEU A 53 11.05 22.38 -13.22
C LEU A 53 11.97 21.57 -12.30
N PHE A 54 11.44 21.03 -11.21
CA PHE A 54 12.24 20.27 -10.23
C PHE A 54 12.46 18.83 -10.66
N GLY A 55 11.41 18.16 -11.14
CA GLY A 55 11.40 16.71 -11.33
C GLY A 55 11.61 16.20 -12.74
N GLY A 56 11.47 17.06 -13.75
CA GLY A 56 11.33 16.62 -15.12
C GLY A 56 10.07 15.74 -15.25
N VAL A 57 10.10 14.79 -16.18
CA VAL A 57 8.97 13.88 -16.39
C VAL A 57 9.02 12.75 -15.35
N THR A 58 8.27 12.90 -14.26
CA THR A 58 8.19 11.91 -13.18
C THR A 58 6.99 10.96 -13.38
N LYS A 59 7.06 9.76 -12.77
CA LYS A 59 5.97 8.78 -12.78
C LYS A 59 4.64 9.38 -12.27
N ASP A 60 4.70 10.13 -11.17
CA ASP A 60 3.55 10.81 -10.57
C ASP A 60 2.93 11.83 -11.56
N LEU A 61 3.75 12.56 -12.33
CA LEU A 61 3.25 13.51 -13.33
C LEU A 61 2.62 12.79 -14.54
N THR A 62 3.24 11.70 -15.02
CA THR A 62 2.70 10.91 -16.14
C THR A 62 1.39 10.19 -15.79
N ALA A 63 1.24 9.75 -14.53
CA ALA A 63 0.02 9.10 -14.04
C ALA A 63 -1.17 10.08 -13.90
N SER A 64 -0.91 11.39 -13.79
CA SER A 64 -1.97 12.40 -13.69
C SER A 64 -2.71 12.66 -15.00
N VAL A 65 -2.18 12.20 -16.15
CA VAL A 65 -2.77 12.41 -17.48
C VAL A 65 -3.81 11.35 -17.83
N GLN A 66 -3.55 10.08 -17.49
CA GLN A 66 -4.50 8.97 -17.67
C GLN A 66 -4.60 8.20 -16.35
N ARG A 67 -5.77 8.27 -15.71
CA ARG A 67 -6.05 7.48 -14.50
C ARG A 67 -5.95 6.00 -14.84
N GLY A 68 -4.89 5.34 -14.36
CA GLY A 68 -4.69 3.89 -14.51
C GLY A 68 -3.55 3.47 -15.44
N SER A 69 -2.91 4.38 -16.20
CA SER A 69 -1.78 4.02 -17.06
C SER A 69 -0.64 5.05 -17.00
N VAL A 70 0.58 4.58 -16.76
CA VAL A 70 1.78 5.42 -16.77
C VAL A 70 2.18 5.66 -18.22
N THR A 71 1.84 6.84 -18.74
CA THR A 71 2.29 7.23 -20.09
C THR A 71 3.82 7.26 -20.15
N GLN A 72 4.40 6.64 -21.18
CA GLN A 72 5.84 6.70 -21.43
C GLN A 72 6.33 8.16 -21.46
N PRO A 73 7.48 8.51 -20.84
CA PRO A 73 7.94 9.90 -20.75
C PRO A 73 7.98 10.65 -22.09
N LYS A 74 8.36 9.94 -23.16
CA LYS A 74 8.37 10.48 -24.53
C LYS A 74 6.97 10.86 -25.02
N SER A 75 5.98 10.00 -24.79
CA SER A 75 4.58 10.25 -25.16
C SER A 75 3.95 11.35 -24.32
N PHE A 76 4.38 11.52 -23.06
CA PHE A 76 3.95 12.64 -22.22
C PHE A 76 4.50 13.99 -22.73
N VAL A 77 5.74 14.05 -23.20
CA VAL A 77 6.32 15.30 -23.72
C VAL A 77 5.79 15.63 -25.12
N LEU A 78 5.88 14.68 -26.05
CA LEU A 78 5.52 14.90 -27.45
C LEU A 78 4.00 14.90 -27.69
N GLY A 79 3.23 14.25 -26.82
CA GLY A 79 1.82 13.98 -27.02
C GLY A 79 1.55 12.71 -27.84
N HIS A 80 0.32 12.21 -27.74
CA HIS A 80 -0.25 11.12 -28.52
C HIS A 80 -1.74 11.39 -28.77
N LYS A 81 -2.52 10.41 -29.25
CA LYS A 81 -3.93 10.62 -29.64
C LYS A 81 -4.80 11.22 -28.52
N ASP A 82 -4.57 10.83 -27.28
CA ASP A 82 -5.38 11.22 -26.11
C ASP A 82 -4.70 12.27 -25.22
N TRP A 83 -3.52 12.77 -25.62
CA TRP A 83 -2.76 13.75 -24.84
C TRP A 83 -1.95 14.68 -25.76
N TRP A 84 -2.09 16.00 -25.59
CA TRP A 84 -1.47 16.96 -26.51
C TRP A 84 0.03 17.21 -26.30
N GLY A 85 0.61 16.64 -25.24
CA GLY A 85 2.00 16.90 -24.86
C GLY A 85 2.15 18.15 -24.00
N ILE A 86 3.38 18.45 -23.60
CA ILE A 86 3.68 19.61 -22.75
C ILE A 86 3.77 20.92 -23.54
N LEU A 87 3.97 20.87 -24.86
CA LEU A 87 4.08 22.04 -25.72
C LEU A 87 2.71 22.63 -26.01
N ASN A 88 2.56 23.94 -25.87
CA ASN A 88 1.34 24.66 -26.23
C ASN A 88 0.95 24.44 -27.70
N GLN A 89 -0.34 24.24 -27.95
CA GLN A 89 -0.86 23.93 -29.29
C GLN A 89 -0.61 25.03 -30.32
N LYS A 90 -0.73 26.30 -29.93
CA LYS A 90 -0.49 27.44 -30.84
C LYS A 90 0.99 27.55 -31.20
N ALA A 91 1.88 27.36 -30.22
CA ALA A 91 3.32 27.30 -30.47
C ALA A 91 3.67 26.14 -31.43
N ARG A 92 3.04 24.97 -31.25
CA ARG A 92 3.19 23.82 -32.16
C ARG A 92 2.69 24.13 -33.58
N ALA A 93 1.54 24.78 -33.71
CA ALA A 93 0.99 25.17 -35.01
C ALA A 93 1.90 26.17 -35.76
N GLU A 94 2.56 27.05 -35.02
CA GLU A 94 3.54 28.03 -35.54
C GLU A 94 4.94 27.43 -35.74
N LYS A 95 5.12 26.12 -35.50
CA LYS A 95 6.41 25.41 -35.56
C LYS A 95 7.46 25.94 -34.58
N ASN A 96 7.03 26.64 -33.53
CA ASN A 96 7.88 26.98 -32.39
C ASN A 96 7.94 25.77 -31.44
N MET A 97 8.85 24.84 -31.74
CA MET A 97 8.95 23.55 -31.05
C MET A 97 9.73 23.61 -29.73
N GLN A 98 9.92 24.81 -29.16
CA GLN A 98 10.64 25.01 -27.91
C GLN A 98 9.71 25.51 -26.81
N CYS A 99 9.80 24.89 -25.64
CA CYS A 99 9.11 25.32 -24.43
C CYS A 99 10.08 25.28 -23.23
N SER A 100 9.86 26.14 -22.24
CA SER A 100 10.74 26.20 -21.06
C SER A 100 10.02 26.71 -19.83
N ILE A 101 10.58 26.38 -18.67
CA ILE A 101 10.27 27.02 -17.40
C ILE A 101 11.58 27.53 -16.76
N LYS A 102 11.53 28.75 -16.23
CA LYS A 102 12.61 29.33 -15.43
C LYS A 102 12.07 29.74 -14.08
N ALA A 103 12.87 29.62 -13.04
CA ALA A 103 12.56 30.19 -11.74
C ALA A 103 13.79 30.79 -11.09
N VAL A 104 13.57 31.83 -10.30
CA VAL A 104 14.57 32.37 -9.39
C VAL A 104 14.12 32.08 -7.96
N LEU A 105 14.90 31.30 -7.24
CA LEU A 105 14.68 30.99 -5.83
C LEU A 105 15.55 31.87 -4.95
N LEU A 106 15.05 32.22 -3.76
CA LEU A 106 15.83 32.81 -2.68
C LEU A 106 16.08 31.75 -1.61
N ASP A 107 17.35 31.54 -1.29
CA ASP A 107 17.75 30.67 -0.18
C ASP A 107 17.56 31.36 1.19
N SER A 108 17.93 30.68 2.28
CA SER A 108 17.82 31.24 3.64
C SER A 108 18.75 32.43 3.89
N SER A 109 19.77 32.63 3.07
CA SER A 109 20.70 33.76 3.11
C SER A 109 20.32 34.86 2.12
N ASN A 110 19.12 34.78 1.53
CA ASN A 110 18.59 35.69 0.52
C ASN A 110 19.45 35.77 -0.76
N GLN A 111 20.16 34.69 -1.10
CA GLN A 111 20.91 34.56 -2.34
C GLN A 111 20.05 33.94 -3.44
N GLU A 112 20.26 34.39 -4.67
CA GLU A 112 19.50 33.95 -5.84
C GLU A 112 20.06 32.66 -6.42
N ILE A 113 19.18 31.69 -6.64
CA ILE A 113 19.43 30.46 -7.38
C ILE A 113 18.56 30.51 -8.64
N HIS A 114 19.19 30.58 -9.81
CA HIS A 114 18.47 30.57 -11.09
C HIS A 114 18.39 29.14 -11.60
N ILE A 115 17.19 28.68 -11.90
CA ILE A 115 16.91 27.34 -12.45
C ILE A 115 16.23 27.55 -13.80
N SER A 116 16.71 26.86 -14.83
CA SER A 116 16.13 26.88 -16.17
C SER A 116 16.04 25.47 -16.71
N ARG A 117 14.85 25.04 -17.13
CA ARG A 117 14.63 23.77 -17.83
C ARG A 117 13.95 24.03 -19.17
N CYS A 118 14.52 23.50 -20.24
CA CYS A 118 14.07 23.72 -21.61
C CYS A 118 13.89 22.39 -22.33
N TRP A 119 12.81 22.28 -23.10
CA TRP A 119 12.55 21.15 -23.99
C TRP A 119 12.53 21.63 -25.44
N ASP A 120 13.33 20.97 -26.27
CA ASP A 120 13.31 21.14 -27.73
C ASP A 120 12.67 19.90 -28.39
N LEU A 121 11.51 20.10 -29.03
CA LEU A 121 10.70 19.08 -29.67
C LEU A 121 10.83 19.12 -31.21
N SER A 122 11.86 19.76 -31.75
CA SER A 122 12.07 19.87 -33.22
C SER A 122 12.40 18.54 -33.89
N ASN A 123 12.91 17.56 -33.15
CA ASN A 123 13.29 16.23 -33.63
C ASN A 123 12.32 15.14 -33.15
N ASP A 124 12.37 13.94 -33.76
CA ASP A 124 11.57 12.76 -33.35
C ASP A 124 11.84 12.33 -31.89
N ASN A 125 12.98 12.74 -31.33
CA ASN A 125 13.29 12.69 -29.91
C ASN A 125 13.40 14.12 -29.39
N TYR A 126 12.84 14.39 -28.22
CA TYR A 126 12.98 15.69 -27.57
C TYR A 126 14.31 15.77 -26.81
N TYR A 127 14.84 16.98 -26.67
CA TYR A 127 15.99 17.25 -25.81
C TYR A 127 15.53 17.98 -24.55
N ASP A 128 15.85 17.44 -23.37
CA ASP A 128 15.68 18.09 -22.06
C ASP A 128 17.01 18.69 -21.61
N GLN A 129 17.05 20.00 -21.39
CA GLN A 129 18.21 20.71 -20.87
C GLN A 129 17.86 21.40 -19.56
N LEU A 130 18.52 20.97 -18.48
CA LEU A 130 18.48 21.60 -17.16
C LEU A 130 19.77 22.36 -16.89
N GLU A 131 19.65 23.63 -16.52
CA GLU A 131 20.75 24.51 -16.12
C GLU A 131 20.46 25.19 -14.78
N ILE A 132 21.47 25.26 -13.91
CA ILE A 132 21.36 25.93 -12.60
C ILE A 132 22.55 26.83 -12.34
N GLN A 133 22.26 28.09 -12.03
CA GLN A 133 23.23 29.06 -11.57
C GLN A 133 22.99 29.32 -10.08
N ALA A 134 23.82 28.70 -9.24
CA ALA A 134 23.80 28.89 -7.80
C ALA A 134 24.90 29.88 -7.34
N PRO A 135 24.76 30.50 -6.16
CA PRO A 135 25.76 31.42 -5.62
C PRO A 135 27.12 30.75 -5.46
N ARG A 136 28.18 31.39 -5.97
CA ARG A 136 29.58 30.94 -5.84
C ARG A 136 29.86 29.53 -6.40
N LYS A 137 28.98 29.00 -7.25
CA LYS A 137 29.19 27.75 -8.01
C LYS A 137 29.26 28.05 -9.52
N PRO A 138 30.01 27.26 -10.30
CA PRO A 138 29.92 27.32 -11.76
C PRO A 138 28.52 26.91 -12.22
N LEU A 139 28.17 27.27 -13.46
CA LEU A 139 26.92 26.83 -14.09
C LEU A 139 26.85 25.30 -14.11
N LEU A 140 25.85 24.74 -13.44
CA LEU A 140 25.61 23.29 -13.40
C LEU A 140 24.69 22.89 -14.55
N LYS A 141 24.91 21.72 -15.15
CA LYS A 141 24.11 21.21 -16.27
C LYS A 141 23.80 19.72 -16.11
N GLY A 142 22.67 19.28 -16.68
CA GLY A 142 22.28 17.87 -16.75
C GLY A 142 22.28 17.20 -15.37
N ASP A 143 22.95 16.06 -15.24
CA ASP A 143 22.96 15.26 -14.00
C ASP A 143 23.50 16.02 -12.79
N THR A 144 24.53 16.85 -12.97
CA THR A 144 25.08 17.67 -11.86
C THR A 144 24.08 18.73 -11.37
N ALA A 145 23.28 19.27 -12.28
CA ALA A 145 22.19 20.19 -11.92
C ALA A 145 21.05 19.44 -11.24
N GLN A 146 20.69 18.25 -11.74
CA GLN A 146 19.65 17.42 -11.13
C GLN A 146 20.05 16.98 -9.72
N GLN A 147 21.32 16.63 -9.49
CA GLN A 147 21.83 16.31 -8.15
C GLN A 147 21.69 17.49 -7.20
N TYR A 148 22.03 18.71 -7.65
CA TYR A 148 21.85 19.92 -6.85
C TYR A 148 20.37 20.20 -6.52
N LEU A 149 19.44 19.98 -7.45
CA LEU A 149 18.00 20.06 -7.15
C LEU A 149 17.56 19.01 -6.14
N SER A 150 18.03 17.77 -6.27
CA SER A 150 17.69 16.70 -5.34
C SER A 150 18.20 16.97 -3.91
N GLU A 151 19.31 17.68 -3.76
CA GLU A 151 19.79 18.17 -2.45
C GLU A 151 18.86 19.26 -1.87
N LEU A 152 18.38 20.15 -2.73
CA LEU A 152 17.53 21.29 -2.36
C LEU A 152 16.08 20.88 -2.06
N LEU A 153 15.46 20.14 -2.98
CA LEU A 153 14.12 19.56 -2.90
C LEU A 153 14.15 18.16 -3.54
N PRO A 154 14.29 17.09 -2.74
CA PRO A 154 14.24 15.72 -3.24
C PRO A 154 12.96 15.47 -4.06
N LEU A 155 13.09 14.68 -5.14
CA LEU A 155 11.96 14.38 -6.04
C LEU A 155 10.76 13.80 -5.29
N ASP A 156 11.01 12.92 -4.34
CA ASP A 156 9.98 12.28 -3.52
C ASP A 156 9.17 13.27 -2.67
N TYR A 157 9.68 14.49 -2.50
CA TYR A 157 9.04 15.50 -1.66
C TYR A 157 8.07 16.37 -2.47
N ILE A 158 8.25 16.44 -3.80
CA ILE A 158 7.43 17.27 -4.69
C ILE A 158 5.92 17.06 -4.46
N PRO A 159 5.39 15.82 -4.37
CA PRO A 159 3.95 15.60 -4.15
C PRO A 159 3.41 16.14 -2.82
N PHE A 160 4.27 16.46 -1.86
CA PHE A 160 3.88 16.98 -0.54
C PHE A 160 3.92 18.51 -0.46
N PHE A 161 4.70 19.16 -1.34
CA PHE A 161 4.83 20.62 -1.40
C PHE A 161 4.06 21.23 -2.57
N PHE A 162 3.95 20.52 -3.69
CA PHE A 162 3.27 20.97 -4.91
C PHE A 162 2.20 19.95 -5.29
N PHE A 163 0.94 20.20 -4.92
CA PHE A 163 -0.13 19.23 -5.09
C PHE A 163 -1.49 19.85 -5.39
N ASP A 164 -2.38 19.01 -5.91
CA ASP A 164 -3.80 19.30 -6.04
C ASP A 164 -4.51 18.77 -4.78
N ALA A 165 -5.26 19.63 -4.09
CA ALA A 165 -5.88 19.26 -2.83
C ALA A 165 -6.98 18.20 -2.98
N GLU A 166 -7.62 18.08 -4.16
CA GLU A 166 -8.58 17.01 -4.43
C GLU A 166 -7.91 15.64 -4.62
N GLU A 167 -6.65 15.61 -5.06
CA GLU A 167 -5.92 14.36 -5.30
C GLU A 167 -5.34 13.77 -4.03
N ILE A 168 -4.95 14.58 -3.03
CA ILE A 168 -4.23 14.08 -1.84
C ILE A 168 -5.04 13.23 -0.87
N GLY A 169 -6.35 13.06 -1.08
CA GLY A 169 -7.21 12.26 -0.21
C GLY A 169 -6.71 10.82 0.01
N TYR A 170 -5.98 10.24 -0.95
CA TYR A 170 -5.37 8.91 -0.81
C TYR A 170 -4.30 8.83 0.29
N LEU A 171 -3.65 9.95 0.65
CA LEU A 171 -2.66 9.97 1.72
C LEU A 171 -3.28 9.67 3.08
N ALA A 172 -4.55 10.01 3.27
CA ALA A 172 -5.27 9.66 4.49
C ALA A 172 -5.65 8.16 4.53
N GLU A 173 -5.56 7.45 3.40
CA GLU A 173 -5.76 6.01 3.29
C GLU A 173 -4.45 5.22 3.46
N ALA A 174 -3.43 5.77 4.15
CA ALA A 174 -2.05 5.27 4.24
C ALA A 174 -1.84 3.89 4.90
N ASN A 175 -2.43 2.87 4.31
CA ASN A 175 -2.15 1.45 4.55
C ASN A 175 -1.47 0.80 3.34
N ARG A 176 -1.16 1.58 2.29
CA ARG A 176 -0.36 1.12 1.13
C ARG A 176 1.13 1.34 1.41
N ASN A 177 1.95 0.33 1.14
CA ASN A 177 3.41 0.35 1.38
C ASN A 177 4.09 1.57 0.74
N GLN A 178 3.69 1.95 -0.47
CA GLN A 178 4.26 3.11 -1.19
C GLN A 178 4.06 4.43 -0.42
N THR A 179 2.90 4.65 0.20
CA THR A 179 2.63 5.89 0.95
C THR A 179 3.47 5.96 2.23
N ILE A 180 3.60 4.82 2.92
CA ILE A 180 4.45 4.68 4.11
C ILE A 180 5.90 4.99 3.78
N GLU A 181 6.42 4.46 2.68
CA GLU A 181 7.79 4.75 2.23
C GLU A 181 8.01 6.23 1.95
N LYS A 182 7.04 6.90 1.31
CA LYS A 182 7.11 8.35 1.06
C LYS A 182 7.09 9.16 2.38
N MET A 183 6.38 8.71 3.43
CA MET A 183 6.43 9.34 4.75
C MET A 183 7.78 9.16 5.45
N GLU A 184 8.35 7.94 5.44
CA GLU A 184 9.67 7.68 6.03
C GLU A 184 10.79 8.48 5.33
N LEU A 185 10.66 8.65 4.01
CA LEU A 185 11.52 9.52 3.21
C LEU A 185 11.47 10.97 3.70
N LEU A 186 10.27 11.51 3.87
CA LEU A 186 10.06 12.89 4.31
C LEU A 186 10.60 13.13 5.74
N LEU A 187 10.53 12.12 6.61
CA LEU A 187 11.06 12.19 7.98
C LEU A 187 12.59 12.03 8.07
N ASN A 188 13.28 11.89 6.93
CA ASN A 188 14.73 11.82 6.82
C ASN A 188 15.36 10.67 7.63
N ILE A 189 14.72 9.50 7.63
CA ILE A 189 15.20 8.31 8.35
C ILE A 189 16.24 7.53 7.52
N ARG A 190 16.18 7.63 6.18
CA ARG A 190 17.03 6.89 5.23
C ARG A 190 18.55 7.16 5.28
N PRO A 191 19.08 8.34 5.65
CA PRO A 191 20.53 8.53 5.72
C PRO A 191 21.26 7.53 6.62
N ALA A 192 20.58 7.04 7.68
CA ALA A 192 21.13 5.99 8.52
C ALA A 192 21.35 4.68 7.74
N ASP A 193 20.44 4.33 6.82
CA ASP A 193 20.57 3.15 5.96
C ASP A 193 21.72 3.31 4.97
N ASN A 194 21.90 4.51 4.39
CA ASN A 194 23.03 4.78 3.49
C ASN A 194 24.37 4.59 4.21
N ILE A 195 24.50 5.13 5.44
CA ILE A 195 25.72 4.95 6.24
C ILE A 195 25.90 3.46 6.58
N LYS A 196 24.84 2.73 6.92
CA LYS A 196 24.92 1.29 7.17
C LYS A 196 25.43 0.52 5.94
N THR A 197 25.00 0.88 4.73
CA THR A 197 25.48 0.27 3.49
C THR A 197 27.00 0.47 3.34
N VAL A 198 27.47 1.71 3.47
CA VAL A 198 28.91 2.01 3.40
C VAL A 198 29.71 1.29 4.50
N VAL A 199 29.19 1.24 5.73
CA VAL A 199 29.84 0.53 6.84
C VAL A 199 29.88 -0.99 6.59
N ARG A 200 28.84 -1.57 5.98
CA ARG A 200 28.83 -2.99 5.57
C ARG A 200 29.86 -3.27 4.48
N GLU A 201 30.00 -2.38 3.50
CA GLU A 201 31.02 -2.49 2.44
C GLU A 201 32.43 -2.45 3.04
N LEU A 202 32.72 -1.45 3.89
CA LEU A 202 33.99 -1.35 4.61
C LEU A 202 34.26 -2.60 5.47
N ARG A 203 33.24 -3.10 6.17
CA ARG A 203 33.36 -4.33 6.96
C ARG A 203 33.73 -5.53 6.09
N ARG A 204 33.10 -5.69 4.93
CA ARG A 204 33.43 -6.76 3.96
C ARG A 204 34.89 -6.65 3.49
N GLU A 205 35.33 -5.45 3.14
CA GLU A 205 36.70 -5.19 2.70
C GLU A 205 37.75 -5.56 3.77
N TYR A 206 37.58 -5.05 4.99
CA TYR A 206 38.48 -5.37 6.11
C TYR A 206 38.44 -6.85 6.48
N GLN A 207 37.31 -7.51 6.29
CA GLN A 207 37.16 -8.93 6.58
C GLN A 207 37.91 -9.77 5.54
N LYS A 208 37.83 -9.41 4.25
CA LYS A 208 38.55 -10.07 3.15
C LYS A 208 40.07 -9.99 3.29
N ASP A 209 40.59 -8.87 3.79
CA ASP A 209 42.02 -8.69 4.04
C ASP A 209 42.53 -9.44 5.28
N ALA A 210 41.64 -9.84 6.18
CA ALA A 210 41.96 -10.56 7.40
C ALA A 210 41.89 -12.10 7.24
N MET A 211 41.43 -12.60 6.09
CA MET A 211 41.31 -14.02 5.78
C MET A 211 42.66 -14.62 5.36
N ASP A 212 42.87 -15.91 5.67
CA ASP A 212 43.96 -16.66 5.04
C ASP A 212 43.69 -16.90 3.55
N ALA A 213 44.72 -17.27 2.78
CA ALA A 213 44.61 -17.37 1.32
C ALA A 213 43.51 -18.33 0.85
N GLN A 214 43.27 -19.42 1.58
CA GLN A 214 42.28 -20.45 1.25
C GLN A 214 40.85 -19.98 1.57
N ALA A 215 40.64 -19.34 2.72
CA ALA A 215 39.37 -18.75 3.11
C ALA A 215 39.03 -17.51 2.27
N ARG A 216 40.04 -16.72 1.86
CA ARG A 216 39.87 -15.57 0.94
C ARG A 216 39.43 -16.03 -0.44
N GLU A 217 39.99 -17.12 -0.96
CA GLU A 217 39.58 -17.69 -2.25
C GLU A 217 38.14 -18.24 -2.17
N ALA A 218 37.80 -18.96 -1.10
CA ALA A 218 36.44 -19.46 -0.87
C ALA A 218 35.41 -18.32 -0.72
N HIS A 219 35.76 -17.26 0.02
CA HIS A 219 34.92 -16.07 0.18
C HIS A 219 34.75 -15.31 -1.14
N THR A 220 35.82 -15.13 -1.91
CA THR A 220 35.75 -14.45 -3.21
C THR A 220 34.89 -15.22 -4.21
N LYS A 221 34.97 -16.56 -4.22
CA LYS A 221 34.07 -17.41 -5.04
C LYS A 221 32.61 -17.29 -4.59
N ALA A 222 32.35 -17.27 -3.29
CA ALA A 222 31.00 -17.12 -2.76
C ALA A 222 30.43 -15.71 -3.00
N GLU A 223 31.25 -14.65 -2.92
CA GLU A 223 30.88 -13.28 -3.29
C GLU A 223 30.52 -13.16 -4.76
N HIS A 224 31.37 -13.67 -5.66
CA HIS A 224 31.09 -13.63 -7.09
C HIS A 224 29.80 -14.38 -7.43
N ARG A 225 29.58 -15.54 -6.78
CA ARG A 225 28.33 -16.29 -6.94
C ARG A 225 27.12 -15.53 -6.41
N LEU A 226 27.26 -14.80 -5.30
CA LEU A 226 26.19 -13.99 -4.73
C LEU A 226 25.87 -12.76 -5.62
N GLU A 227 26.88 -12.11 -6.18
CA GLU A 227 26.70 -11.02 -7.15
C GLU A 227 26.02 -11.52 -8.44
N GLU A 228 26.45 -12.66 -8.99
CA GLU A 228 25.78 -13.30 -10.13
C GLU A 228 24.31 -13.59 -9.84
N LEU A 229 24.01 -14.15 -8.67
CA LEU A 229 22.64 -14.49 -8.27
C LEU A 229 21.80 -13.24 -8.02
N HIS A 230 22.38 -12.16 -7.47
CA HIS A 230 21.68 -10.87 -7.33
C HIS A 230 21.35 -10.25 -8.68
N LEU A 231 22.32 -10.18 -9.60
CA LEU A 231 22.09 -9.66 -10.94
C LEU A 231 21.04 -10.50 -11.67
N HIS A 232 21.11 -11.83 -11.54
CA HIS A 232 20.12 -12.70 -12.13
C HIS A 232 18.73 -12.48 -11.53
N LEU A 233 18.63 -12.33 -10.21
CA LEU A 233 17.36 -12.06 -9.53
C LEU A 233 16.78 -10.69 -9.93
N GLU A 234 17.62 -9.66 -10.08
CA GLU A 234 17.21 -8.35 -10.58
C GLU A 234 16.69 -8.43 -12.03
N THR A 235 17.36 -9.18 -12.91
CA THR A 235 16.87 -9.40 -14.27
C THR A 235 15.54 -10.16 -14.31
N LEU A 236 15.37 -11.17 -13.46
CA LEU A 236 14.11 -11.91 -13.33
C LEU A 236 12.99 -11.03 -12.76
N GLN A 237 13.31 -10.09 -11.86
CA GLN A 237 12.34 -9.14 -11.32
C GLN A 237 11.92 -8.11 -12.37
N GLN A 238 12.85 -7.57 -13.15
CA GLN A 238 12.54 -6.67 -14.27
C GLN A 238 11.67 -7.36 -15.33
N ALA A 239 12.02 -8.60 -15.70
CA ALA A 239 11.22 -9.39 -16.64
C ALA A 239 9.81 -9.70 -16.08
N GLN A 240 9.69 -9.94 -14.78
CA GLN A 240 8.41 -10.13 -14.11
C GLN A 240 7.55 -8.87 -14.14
N GLU A 241 8.14 -7.70 -13.83
CA GLU A 241 7.45 -6.42 -13.89
C GLU A 241 6.97 -6.08 -15.31
N GLU A 242 7.76 -6.39 -16.34
CA GLU A 242 7.39 -6.22 -17.74
C GLU A 242 6.22 -7.13 -18.14
N ILE A 243 6.26 -8.41 -17.79
CA ILE A 243 5.19 -9.36 -18.09
C ILE A 243 3.90 -9.01 -17.33
N ASP A 244 3.99 -8.62 -16.06
CA ASP A 244 2.81 -8.27 -15.28
C ASP A 244 2.14 -6.99 -15.82
N ALA A 245 2.93 -6.01 -16.29
CA ALA A 245 2.41 -4.83 -16.98
C ALA A 245 1.75 -5.17 -18.33
N ASP A 246 2.34 -6.10 -19.09
CA ASP A 246 1.74 -6.57 -20.33
C ASP A 246 0.42 -7.33 -20.09
N ILE A 247 0.34 -8.14 -19.02
CA ILE A 247 -0.89 -8.83 -18.62
C ILE A 247 -1.99 -7.80 -18.31
N GLU A 248 -1.69 -6.77 -17.53
CA GLU A 248 -2.64 -5.69 -17.20
C GLU A 248 -3.14 -4.99 -18.48
N ALA A 249 -2.24 -4.64 -19.40
CA ALA A 249 -2.60 -4.03 -20.67
C ALA A 249 -3.49 -4.94 -21.56
N GLN A 250 -3.24 -6.25 -21.55
CA GLN A 250 -4.06 -7.21 -22.29
C GLN A 250 -5.42 -7.45 -21.64
N GLU A 251 -5.50 -7.44 -20.30
CA GLU A 251 -6.77 -7.51 -19.57
C GLU A 251 -7.67 -6.30 -19.88
N ASP A 252 -7.09 -5.10 -19.96
CA ASP A 252 -7.79 -3.90 -20.40
C ASP A 252 -8.29 -4.01 -21.84
N ALA A 253 -7.44 -4.47 -22.77
CA ALA A 253 -7.81 -4.70 -24.17
C ALA A 253 -8.92 -5.75 -24.32
N LEU A 254 -8.89 -6.79 -23.48
CA LEU A 254 -9.93 -7.82 -23.40
C LEU A 254 -11.26 -7.24 -22.91
N ASN A 255 -11.22 -6.41 -21.87
CA ASN A 255 -12.40 -5.73 -21.33
C ASN A 255 -13.03 -4.77 -22.35
N ASP A 256 -12.22 -4.02 -23.09
CA ASP A 256 -12.68 -3.16 -24.17
C ASP A 256 -13.30 -3.94 -25.34
N THR A 257 -12.69 -5.07 -25.71
CA THR A 257 -13.20 -5.97 -26.75
C THR A 257 -14.55 -6.58 -26.34
N ARG A 258 -14.65 -7.05 -25.09
CA ARG A 258 -15.90 -7.55 -24.50
C ARG A 258 -16.98 -6.48 -24.43
N ARG A 259 -16.62 -5.23 -24.10
CA ARG A 259 -17.56 -4.10 -24.10
C ARG A 259 -18.08 -3.81 -25.51
N LYS A 260 -17.22 -3.82 -26.52
CA LYS A 260 -17.62 -3.66 -27.94
C LYS A 260 -18.52 -4.82 -28.40
N MET A 261 -18.20 -6.06 -28.03
CA MET A 261 -19.02 -7.24 -28.32
C MET A 261 -20.40 -7.18 -27.66
N ARG A 262 -20.47 -6.73 -26.40
CA ARG A 262 -21.72 -6.54 -25.64
C ARG A 262 -22.61 -5.48 -26.29
N ASN A 263 -22.02 -4.45 -26.89
CA ASN A 263 -22.76 -3.43 -27.64
C ASN A 263 -23.28 -3.93 -29.00
N LEU A 264 -22.70 -5.00 -29.57
CA LEU A 264 -23.00 -5.50 -30.93
C LEU A 264 -23.91 -6.75 -30.95
N THR A 265 -23.93 -7.58 -29.91
CA THR A 265 -24.65 -8.89 -29.85
C THR A 265 -26.16 -8.83 -29.55
N GLY A 266 -26.85 -7.72 -29.82
CA GLY A 266 -28.28 -7.54 -29.55
C GLY A 266 -29.28 -8.39 -30.36
N THR A 267 -28.91 -9.56 -30.92
CA THR A 267 -29.78 -10.36 -31.82
C THR A 267 -29.61 -11.89 -31.67
N GLY A 268 -30.19 -12.48 -30.62
CA GLY A 268 -30.36 -13.94 -30.47
C GLY A 268 -31.52 -14.36 -29.56
N SER A 269 -32.45 -13.43 -29.30
CA SER A 269 -33.18 -13.29 -28.03
C SER A 269 -34.44 -14.17 -27.84
N ILE A 270 -34.55 -15.33 -28.49
CA ILE A 270 -35.66 -16.27 -28.16
C ILE A 270 -35.11 -17.63 -27.71
N GLU A 271 -34.23 -18.24 -28.49
CA GLU A 271 -33.56 -19.48 -28.05
C GLU A 271 -32.46 -19.22 -27.03
N LYS A 272 -31.74 -18.09 -27.14
CA LYS A 272 -30.73 -17.72 -26.14
C LYS A 272 -31.39 -17.35 -24.81
N ASN A 273 -32.51 -16.64 -24.82
CA ASN A 273 -33.23 -16.30 -23.58
C ASN A 273 -33.80 -17.56 -22.91
N ALA A 274 -34.39 -18.49 -23.66
CA ALA A 274 -34.86 -19.76 -23.09
C ALA A 274 -33.71 -20.60 -22.51
N ARG A 275 -32.52 -20.58 -23.14
CA ARG A 275 -31.32 -21.25 -22.62
C ARG A 275 -30.71 -20.52 -21.43
N LEU A 276 -30.71 -19.20 -21.43
CA LEU A 276 -30.23 -18.37 -20.32
C LEU A 276 -31.16 -18.48 -19.12
N GLU A 277 -32.48 -18.54 -19.32
CA GLU A 277 -33.46 -18.84 -18.27
C GLU A 277 -33.28 -20.26 -17.70
N GLU A 278 -33.04 -21.25 -18.56
CA GLU A 278 -32.76 -22.63 -18.10
C GLU A 278 -31.41 -22.73 -17.38
N ASN A 279 -30.35 -22.09 -17.89
CA ASN A 279 -29.05 -22.02 -17.23
C ASN A 279 -29.14 -21.30 -15.89
N LYS A 280 -29.85 -20.17 -15.83
CA LYS A 280 -30.14 -19.44 -14.59
C LYS A 280 -30.80 -20.36 -13.57
N ARG A 281 -31.84 -21.10 -13.98
CA ARG A 281 -32.55 -22.04 -13.11
C ARG A 281 -31.64 -23.17 -12.59
N GLN A 282 -30.72 -23.67 -13.42
CA GLN A 282 -29.75 -24.68 -13.02
C GLN A 282 -28.71 -24.12 -12.04
N LEU A 283 -28.20 -22.91 -12.28
CA LEU A 283 -27.26 -22.23 -11.40
C LEU A 283 -27.92 -21.88 -10.06
N GLU A 284 -29.16 -21.41 -10.05
CA GLU A 284 -29.94 -21.15 -8.83
C GLU A 284 -30.12 -22.43 -8.00
N LYS A 285 -30.36 -23.56 -8.67
CA LYS A 285 -30.45 -24.86 -7.99
C LYS A 285 -29.11 -25.30 -7.40
N GLN A 286 -28.02 -25.19 -8.17
CA GLN A 286 -26.67 -25.52 -7.69
C GLN A 286 -26.23 -24.62 -6.53
N GLN A 287 -26.56 -23.33 -6.59
CA GLN A 287 -26.29 -22.38 -5.53
C GLN A 287 -27.08 -22.73 -4.26
N ALA A 288 -28.36 -23.05 -4.39
CA ALA A 288 -29.20 -23.46 -3.25
C ALA A 288 -28.70 -24.76 -2.61
N GLU A 289 -28.29 -25.75 -3.41
CA GLU A 289 -27.70 -27.00 -2.93
C GLU A 289 -26.37 -26.75 -2.21
N ALA A 290 -25.47 -25.95 -2.80
CA ALA A 290 -24.19 -25.61 -2.18
C ALA A 290 -24.36 -24.84 -0.86
N LEU A 291 -25.28 -23.86 -0.81
CA LEU A 291 -25.59 -23.11 0.41
C LEU A 291 -26.26 -23.99 1.49
N SER A 292 -27.12 -24.92 1.10
CA SER A 292 -27.75 -25.89 2.01
C SER A 292 -26.69 -26.83 2.62
N ASP A 293 -25.77 -27.34 1.81
CA ASP A 293 -24.69 -28.20 2.28
C ASP A 293 -23.73 -27.46 3.21
N ILE A 294 -23.39 -26.20 2.89
CA ILE A 294 -22.61 -25.33 3.77
C ILE A 294 -23.36 -25.10 5.09
N SER A 295 -24.64 -24.74 5.04
CA SER A 295 -25.46 -24.57 6.25
C SER A 295 -25.45 -25.82 7.13
N THR A 296 -25.62 -27.00 6.52
CA THR A 296 -25.61 -28.28 7.23
C THR A 296 -24.25 -28.55 7.88
N ALA A 297 -23.14 -28.27 7.19
CA ALA A 297 -21.80 -28.38 7.75
C ALA A 297 -21.57 -27.39 8.91
N PHE A 298 -22.09 -26.16 8.79
CA PHE A 298 -22.06 -25.16 9.86
C PHE A 298 -22.87 -25.53 11.10
N GLU A 299 -23.93 -26.31 10.93
CA GLU A 299 -24.71 -26.85 12.04
C GLU A 299 -24.01 -28.01 12.79
N HIS A 300 -23.23 -28.83 12.08
CA HIS A 300 -22.72 -30.09 12.64
C HIS A 300 -21.25 -30.01 13.09
N ASP A 301 -20.33 -29.61 12.21
CA ASP A 301 -18.89 -29.81 12.41
C ASP A 301 -18.00 -28.65 11.91
N ALA A 302 -18.55 -27.50 11.49
CA ALA A 302 -17.75 -26.40 10.97
C ALA A 302 -16.71 -25.85 11.94
N PHE A 303 -16.99 -25.84 13.25
CA PHE A 303 -16.01 -25.40 14.24
C PHE A 303 -14.74 -26.27 14.23
N LEU A 304 -14.87 -27.56 13.90
CA LEU A 304 -13.74 -28.49 13.73
C LEU A 304 -13.03 -28.25 12.41
N ARG A 305 -13.79 -28.05 11.33
CA ARG A 305 -13.23 -27.79 9.98
C ARG A 305 -12.44 -26.48 9.92
N LEU A 306 -12.89 -25.43 10.60
CA LEU A 306 -12.25 -24.10 10.61
C LEU A 306 -11.07 -24.00 11.58
N ASN A 307 -10.91 -24.97 12.49
CA ASN A 307 -9.86 -24.96 13.51
C ASN A 307 -9.07 -26.29 13.48
N ALA A 308 -8.51 -26.63 12.32
CA ALA A 308 -7.77 -27.88 12.11
C ALA A 308 -6.61 -28.08 13.11
N ASP A 309 -5.94 -27.01 13.54
CA ASP A 309 -4.87 -27.07 14.54
C ASP A 309 -5.39 -27.47 15.93
N LEU A 310 -6.58 -26.98 16.31
CA LEU A 310 -7.24 -27.38 17.56
C LEU A 310 -7.75 -28.82 17.49
N ALA A 311 -8.26 -29.25 16.34
CA ALA A 311 -8.65 -30.65 16.12
C ALA A 311 -7.44 -31.60 16.19
N LEU A 312 -6.28 -31.18 15.65
CA LEU A 312 -5.03 -31.93 15.76
C LEU A 312 -4.53 -32.02 17.21
N GLN A 313 -4.59 -30.92 17.96
CA GLN A 313 -4.25 -30.91 19.38
C GLN A 313 -5.19 -31.83 20.19
N ALA A 314 -6.50 -31.75 19.94
CA ALA A 314 -7.49 -32.60 20.58
C ALA A 314 -7.29 -34.09 20.25
N MET A 315 -6.92 -34.40 19.00
CA MET A 315 -6.57 -35.75 18.57
C MET A 315 -5.38 -36.30 19.34
N HIS A 316 -4.29 -35.54 19.45
CA HIS A 316 -3.10 -35.98 20.20
C HIS A 316 -3.38 -36.19 21.69
N VAL A 317 -4.24 -35.35 22.29
CA VAL A 317 -4.71 -35.57 23.66
C VAL A 317 -5.53 -36.87 23.75
N ALA A 318 -6.45 -37.11 22.81
CA ALA A 318 -7.25 -38.33 22.76
C ALA A 318 -6.39 -39.59 22.56
N GLU A 319 -5.37 -39.54 21.72
CA GLU A 319 -4.39 -40.63 21.55
C GLU A 319 -3.60 -40.87 22.83
N THR A 320 -3.11 -39.81 23.47
CA THR A 320 -2.38 -39.92 24.74
C THR A 320 -3.24 -40.56 25.82
N CYS A 321 -4.53 -40.23 25.89
CA CYS A 321 -5.49 -40.89 26.79
C CYS A 321 -5.74 -42.36 26.40
N ALA A 322 -5.86 -42.66 25.11
CA ALA A 322 -6.08 -44.02 24.60
C ALA A 322 -4.89 -44.96 24.81
N PHE A 323 -3.67 -44.42 24.91
CA PHE A 323 -2.43 -45.16 25.12
C PHE A 323 -1.84 -44.99 26.53
N SER A 324 -2.51 -44.26 27.43
CA SER A 324 -2.03 -44.14 28.81
C SER A 324 -2.18 -45.49 29.54
N LYS A 325 -1.06 -46.02 30.05
CA LYS A 325 -1.03 -47.26 30.84
C LYS A 325 -1.80 -47.16 32.17
N GLY A 326 -2.15 -45.94 32.61
CA GLY A 326 -2.89 -45.69 33.84
C GLY A 326 -4.37 -46.06 33.74
N ASN A 327 -5.03 -45.80 32.59
CA ASN A 327 -6.46 -46.05 32.44
C ASN A 327 -6.81 -47.54 32.35
N GLU A 328 -5.99 -48.37 31.72
CA GLU A 328 -6.20 -49.84 31.71
C GLU A 328 -6.09 -50.43 33.14
N MET A 329 -5.21 -49.90 33.97
CA MET A 329 -5.01 -50.39 35.34
C MET A 329 -6.10 -49.87 36.29
N SER A 330 -6.58 -48.63 36.09
CA SER A 330 -7.70 -48.05 36.84
C SER A 330 -9.05 -48.72 36.50
N GLU A 331 -9.33 -49.02 35.22
CA GLU A 331 -10.52 -49.80 34.83
C GLU A 331 -10.50 -51.22 35.45
N LEU A 332 -9.33 -51.87 35.48
CA LEU A 332 -9.16 -53.17 36.14
C LEU A 332 -9.33 -53.08 37.66
N ILE A 333 -8.89 -51.98 38.28
CA ILE A 333 -9.05 -51.73 39.72
C ILE A 333 -10.51 -51.46 40.08
N HIS A 334 -11.25 -50.70 39.26
CA HIS A 334 -12.67 -50.45 39.45
C HIS A 334 -13.52 -51.71 39.24
N SER A 335 -13.23 -52.54 38.23
CA SER A 335 -13.95 -53.82 38.06
C SER A 335 -13.68 -54.81 39.20
N LEU A 336 -12.46 -54.82 39.74
CA LEU A 336 -12.11 -55.59 40.95
C LEU A 336 -12.87 -55.11 42.19
N LYS A 337 -13.19 -53.81 42.31
CA LYS A 337 -13.92 -53.26 43.46
C LYS A 337 -15.33 -53.87 43.56
N ASP A 338 -16.01 -54.02 42.43
CA ASP A 338 -17.33 -54.65 42.35
C ASP A 338 -17.25 -56.17 42.62
N GLU A 339 -16.31 -56.88 42.00
CA GLU A 339 -16.13 -58.33 42.22
C GLU A 339 -15.73 -58.68 43.66
N LEU A 340 -14.93 -57.84 44.32
CA LEU A 340 -14.52 -58.04 45.73
C LEU A 340 -15.69 -57.88 46.71
N THR A 341 -16.72 -57.08 46.39
CA THR A 341 -17.94 -57.03 47.22
C THR A 341 -18.75 -58.33 47.12
N GLU A 342 -18.69 -59.01 45.97
CA GLU A 342 -19.35 -60.30 45.78
C GLU A 342 -18.72 -61.43 46.60
N ILE A 343 -17.42 -61.34 46.93
CA ILE A 343 -16.72 -62.33 47.80
C ILE A 343 -17.39 -62.47 49.17
N PHE A 344 -17.99 -61.40 49.69
CA PHE A 344 -18.68 -61.43 50.98
C PHE A 344 -20.18 -61.74 50.86
N ASN A 345 -20.76 -61.58 49.65
CA ASN A 345 -22.20 -61.60 49.41
C ASN A 345 -22.68 -62.80 48.57
N LYS A 346 -21.78 -63.57 47.95
CA LYS A 346 -22.08 -64.77 47.16
C LYS A 346 -21.32 -66.00 47.70
N PRO A 347 -21.91 -67.21 47.61
CA PRO A 347 -21.24 -68.45 48.03
C PRO A 347 -20.08 -68.83 47.08
N PRO A 348 -19.07 -69.61 47.53
CA PRO A 348 -19.02 -70.33 48.80
C PRO A 348 -18.52 -69.48 49.98
N TYR A 349 -19.24 -69.55 51.09
CA TYR A 349 -18.85 -68.87 52.34
C TYR A 349 -17.91 -69.74 53.18
N PRO A 350 -17.02 -69.13 53.99
CA PRO A 350 -16.23 -69.88 54.98
C PRO A 350 -17.13 -70.55 56.04
N ASN A 351 -16.65 -71.65 56.61
CA ASN A 351 -17.38 -72.46 57.62
C ASN A 351 -17.87 -71.66 58.83
N THR A 352 -17.22 -70.55 59.16
CA THR A 352 -17.66 -69.58 60.17
C THR A 352 -18.02 -68.28 59.46
N ARG A 353 -19.31 -67.92 59.51
CA ARG A 353 -19.80 -66.72 58.83
C ARG A 353 -19.37 -65.48 59.61
N LEU A 354 -18.79 -64.51 58.91
CA LEU A 354 -18.54 -63.19 59.48
C LEU A 354 -19.87 -62.55 59.89
N THR A 355 -19.87 -61.83 61.02
CA THR A 355 -21.02 -60.98 61.37
C THR A 355 -21.14 -59.83 60.38
N THR A 356 -22.34 -59.27 60.21
CA THR A 356 -22.60 -58.17 59.26
C THR A 356 -21.67 -56.97 59.52
N ALA A 357 -21.39 -56.67 60.79
CA ALA A 357 -20.47 -55.60 61.17
C ALA A 357 -19.02 -55.89 60.74
N GLN A 358 -18.57 -57.14 60.83
CA GLN A 358 -17.23 -57.54 60.41
C GLN A 358 -17.09 -57.56 58.88
N ALA A 359 -18.11 -58.04 58.16
CA ALA A 359 -18.13 -57.99 56.70
C ALA A 359 -18.05 -56.54 56.19
N ASN A 360 -18.86 -55.64 56.75
CA ASN A 360 -18.82 -54.21 56.40
C ASN A 360 -17.46 -53.58 56.73
N PHE A 361 -16.87 -53.90 57.90
CA PHE A 361 -15.55 -53.40 58.28
C PHE A 361 -14.45 -53.82 57.28
N TYR A 362 -14.45 -55.09 56.85
CA TYR A 362 -13.46 -55.57 55.87
C TYR A 362 -13.74 -55.04 54.47
N GLN A 363 -14.99 -54.89 54.05
CA GLN A 363 -15.35 -54.23 52.80
C GLN A 363 -14.86 -52.78 52.77
N GLU A 364 -15.11 -52.00 53.83
CA GLU A 364 -14.62 -50.62 53.94
C GLU A 364 -13.09 -50.55 53.97
N ARG A 365 -12.43 -51.48 54.66
CA ARG A 365 -10.97 -51.51 54.76
C ARG A 365 -10.31 -51.90 53.44
N ILE A 366 -10.90 -52.83 52.69
CA ILE A 366 -10.45 -53.22 51.35
C ILE A 366 -10.66 -52.06 50.37
N ALA A 367 -11.83 -51.42 50.40
CA ALA A 367 -12.10 -50.22 49.59
C ALA A 367 -11.06 -49.13 49.85
N LYS A 368 -10.76 -48.82 51.12
CA LYS A 368 -9.73 -47.82 51.48
C LYS A 368 -8.31 -48.21 51.06
N LEU A 369 -7.97 -49.49 51.03
CA LEU A 369 -6.64 -49.96 50.58
C LEU A 369 -6.50 -49.95 49.06
N ILE A 370 -7.60 -50.16 48.33
CA ILE A 370 -7.66 -50.02 46.89
C ILE A 370 -7.56 -48.55 46.52
N ASP A 371 -8.34 -47.68 47.17
CA ASP A 371 -8.31 -46.23 46.95
C ASP A 371 -6.92 -45.63 47.29
N ALA A 372 -6.17 -46.23 48.23
CA ALA A 372 -4.80 -45.81 48.55
C ALA A 372 -3.72 -46.29 47.56
N ARG A 373 -4.07 -47.20 46.64
CA ARG A 373 -3.18 -47.76 45.60
C ARG A 373 -3.62 -47.41 44.18
N ASP A 374 -4.84 -46.92 44.02
CA ASP A 374 -5.27 -46.26 42.80
C ASP A 374 -4.43 -45.00 42.67
N ILE A 375 -3.46 -45.05 41.75
CA ILE A 375 -2.68 -43.86 41.40
C ILE A 375 -3.58 -43.06 40.47
N SER A 376 -4.57 -42.40 41.05
CA SER A 376 -5.17 -41.25 40.40
C SER A 376 -4.04 -40.24 40.23
N ASN A 377 -3.51 -40.15 39.01
CA ASN A 377 -2.72 -38.99 38.61
C ASN A 377 -3.64 -37.77 38.81
N ASP A 378 -3.37 -36.98 39.86
CA ASP A 378 -3.92 -35.65 40.09
C ASP A 378 -5.33 -35.40 39.52
N GLU A 379 -6.34 -36.02 40.16
CA GLU A 379 -7.76 -35.75 39.86
C GLU A 379 -8.17 -34.28 40.08
N GLU A 380 -7.32 -33.45 40.71
CA GLU A 380 -7.59 -32.02 40.87
C GLU A 380 -7.32 -31.17 39.62
N GLN A 381 -6.76 -31.72 38.53
CA GLN A 381 -6.50 -30.93 37.30
C GLN A 381 -7.08 -31.49 36.00
N ALA A 382 -7.58 -32.73 35.97
CA ALA A 382 -8.17 -33.30 34.75
C ALA A 382 -9.70 -33.16 34.76
N LEU A 383 -10.22 -32.03 34.23
CA LEU A 383 -11.65 -31.77 34.03
C LEU A 383 -12.39 -32.82 33.15
N PHE A 384 -11.67 -33.75 32.51
CA PHE A 384 -12.22 -34.79 31.63
C PHE A 384 -11.46 -36.11 31.80
N VAL A 385 -12.12 -37.14 32.33
CA VAL A 385 -11.64 -38.53 32.30
C VAL A 385 -12.29 -39.24 31.11
N LEU A 386 -11.48 -39.65 30.14
CA LEU A 386 -11.89 -40.32 28.91
C LEU A 386 -11.52 -41.80 28.99
N ASP A 387 -12.53 -42.70 28.92
CA ASP A 387 -12.29 -44.14 28.84
C ASP A 387 -11.56 -44.52 27.54
N THR A 388 -10.79 -45.61 27.58
CA THR A 388 -9.92 -46.01 26.46
C THR A 388 -10.70 -46.29 25.17
N GLY A 389 -11.93 -46.82 25.29
CA GLY A 389 -12.81 -47.08 24.16
C GLY A 389 -13.32 -45.81 23.47
N ARG A 390 -13.77 -44.82 24.24
CA ARG A 390 -14.21 -43.51 23.73
C ARG A 390 -13.04 -42.67 23.22
N ALA A 391 -11.88 -42.74 23.88
CA ALA A 391 -10.66 -42.05 23.44
C ALA A 391 -10.23 -42.50 22.04
N ARG A 392 -10.24 -43.82 21.75
CA ARG A 392 -9.97 -44.34 20.40
C ARG A 392 -10.99 -43.89 19.36
N LYS A 393 -12.28 -43.84 19.71
CA LYS A 393 -13.32 -43.35 18.81
C LYS A 393 -13.16 -41.87 18.49
N LEU A 394 -12.79 -41.05 19.49
CA LEU A 394 -12.52 -39.63 19.32
C LEU A 394 -11.27 -39.36 18.48
N ALA A 395 -10.18 -40.11 18.70
CA ALA A 395 -8.98 -40.01 17.88
C ALA A 395 -9.30 -40.30 16.40
N ASN A 396 -10.07 -41.36 16.13
CA ASN A 396 -10.52 -41.68 14.76
C ASN A 396 -11.47 -40.62 14.17
N PHE A 397 -12.31 -40.00 15.00
CA PHE A 397 -13.20 -38.92 14.56
C PHE A 397 -12.42 -37.67 14.16
N PHE A 398 -11.43 -37.24 14.96
CA PHE A 398 -10.61 -36.07 14.66
C PHE A 398 -9.64 -36.29 13.49
N ALA A 399 -9.28 -37.54 13.15
CA ALA A 399 -8.43 -37.85 12.01
C ALA A 399 -8.98 -37.31 10.67
N ALA A 400 -10.31 -37.18 10.54
CA ALA A 400 -10.95 -36.61 9.35
C ALA A 400 -10.77 -35.08 9.21
N TYR A 401 -10.31 -34.38 10.26
CA TYR A 401 -10.21 -32.93 10.32
C TYR A 401 -8.76 -32.43 10.41
N GLN A 402 -7.79 -33.27 10.07
CA GLN A 402 -6.37 -32.91 10.11
C GLN A 402 -6.02 -31.82 9.08
N PRO A 403 -5.00 -30.97 9.35
CA PRO A 403 -4.54 -29.95 8.41
C PRO A 403 -4.15 -30.52 7.04
N GLU A 404 -3.60 -31.74 7.01
CA GLU A 404 -3.19 -32.45 5.80
C GLU A 404 -4.37 -32.85 4.89
N GLN A 405 -5.55 -33.07 5.47
CA GLN A 405 -6.80 -33.36 4.76
C GLN A 405 -7.52 -32.07 4.30
N ASN A 406 -7.04 -30.92 4.75
CA ASN A 406 -7.54 -29.58 4.42
C ASN A 406 -9.08 -29.48 4.42
N PRO A 407 -9.75 -29.82 5.55
CA PRO A 407 -11.21 -29.94 5.63
C PRO A 407 -11.96 -28.62 5.41
N ALA A 408 -11.28 -27.49 5.64
CA ALA A 408 -11.81 -26.17 5.35
C ALA A 408 -11.87 -25.90 3.84
N ASN A 409 -10.92 -26.44 3.07
CA ASN A 409 -10.83 -26.19 1.64
C ASN A 409 -12.02 -26.75 0.87
N GLU A 410 -12.62 -27.85 1.33
CA GLU A 410 -13.87 -28.36 0.76
C GLU A 410 -15.02 -27.35 0.92
N LEU A 411 -15.15 -26.71 2.09
CA LEU A 411 -16.15 -25.66 2.32
C LEU A 411 -15.83 -24.39 1.55
N PHE A 412 -14.55 -24.00 1.46
CA PHE A 412 -14.12 -22.87 0.65
C PHE A 412 -14.39 -23.09 -0.84
N HIS A 413 -14.12 -24.28 -1.38
CA HIS A 413 -14.44 -24.63 -2.76
C HIS A 413 -15.95 -24.53 -3.02
N ARG A 414 -16.78 -25.06 -2.11
CA ARG A 414 -18.26 -24.97 -2.22
C ARG A 414 -18.75 -23.52 -2.14
N LEU A 415 -18.17 -22.71 -1.25
CA LEU A 415 -18.51 -21.29 -1.10
C LEU A 415 -18.12 -20.49 -2.36
N ASN A 416 -16.92 -20.72 -2.88
CA ASN A 416 -16.46 -20.09 -4.11
C ASN A 416 -17.34 -20.47 -5.31
N ASN A 417 -17.77 -21.73 -5.40
CA ASN A 417 -18.73 -22.16 -6.42
C ASN A 417 -20.08 -21.46 -6.28
N ALA A 418 -20.58 -21.27 -5.05
CA ALA A 418 -21.84 -20.56 -4.81
C ALA A 418 -21.75 -19.05 -5.12
N ILE A 419 -20.58 -18.43 -4.87
CA ILE A 419 -20.30 -17.02 -5.21
C ILE A 419 -20.19 -16.86 -6.73
N ALA A 420 -19.47 -17.75 -7.41
CA ALA A 420 -19.35 -17.75 -8.87
C ALA A 420 -20.72 -17.92 -9.54
N ALA A 421 -21.52 -18.90 -9.08
CA ALA A 421 -22.90 -19.07 -9.55
C ALA A 421 -23.76 -17.81 -9.29
N SER A 422 -23.57 -17.13 -8.15
CA SER A 422 -24.28 -15.88 -7.85
C SER A 422 -23.95 -14.75 -8.84
N GLN A 423 -22.67 -14.63 -9.21
CA GLN A 423 -22.21 -13.62 -10.16
C GLN A 423 -22.73 -13.93 -11.56
N GLU A 424 -22.66 -15.20 -12.00
CA GLU A 424 -23.23 -15.63 -13.27
C GLU A 424 -24.75 -15.40 -13.34
N ILE A 425 -25.49 -15.61 -12.25
CA ILE A 425 -26.93 -15.32 -12.21
C ILE A 425 -27.21 -13.81 -12.39
N VAL A 426 -26.41 -12.94 -11.77
CA VAL A 426 -26.54 -11.48 -11.90
C VAL A 426 -26.18 -11.04 -13.33
N ASP A 427 -25.12 -11.61 -13.91
CA ASP A 427 -24.71 -11.32 -15.28
C ASP A 427 -25.79 -11.76 -16.28
N ILE A 428 -26.43 -12.91 -16.06
CA ILE A 428 -27.55 -13.39 -16.87
C ILE A 428 -28.78 -12.48 -16.72
N ASP A 429 -29.06 -11.97 -15.51
CA ASP A 429 -30.18 -11.05 -15.28
C ASP A 429 -29.97 -9.68 -15.93
N ASP A 430 -28.75 -9.16 -15.89
CA ASP A 430 -28.38 -7.94 -16.61
C ASP A 430 -28.45 -8.15 -18.14
N GLU A 431 -28.10 -9.35 -18.62
CA GLU A 431 -28.20 -9.72 -20.04
C GLU A 431 -29.66 -9.78 -20.54
N LEU A 432 -30.62 -10.12 -19.67
CA LEU A 432 -32.06 -10.19 -20.01
C LEU A 432 -32.75 -8.81 -20.07
N GLN A 433 -32.25 -7.76 -19.42
CA GLN A 433 -32.95 -6.47 -19.29
C GLN A 433 -32.77 -5.46 -20.45
N THR A 434 -31.75 -5.59 -21.31
CA THR A 434 -31.27 -4.49 -22.17
C THR A 434 -31.70 -4.54 -23.66
N VAL A 435 -32.83 -5.14 -24.03
CA VAL A 435 -33.14 -5.44 -25.45
C VAL A 435 -34.07 -4.40 -26.12
N SER A 436 -33.51 -3.49 -26.95
CA SER A 436 -34.22 -2.93 -28.11
C SER A 436 -33.31 -2.28 -29.19
N GLN A 437 -33.54 -2.68 -30.45
CA GLN A 437 -33.22 -2.04 -31.76
C GLN A 437 -31.93 -2.41 -32.58
N LEU A 438 -32.14 -3.29 -33.58
CA LEU A 438 -31.74 -3.32 -35.03
C LEU A 438 -30.28 -3.03 -35.53
N SER A 439 -29.71 -3.97 -36.33
CA SER A 439 -29.36 -3.87 -37.78
C SER A 439 -28.26 -4.87 -38.24
N ASP A 440 -28.19 -5.19 -39.55
CA ASP A 440 -27.39 -6.30 -40.13
C ASP A 440 -25.88 -6.01 -40.35
N GLU A 441 -25.40 -4.77 -40.23
CA GLU A 441 -23.97 -4.43 -40.37
C GLU A 441 -23.12 -4.97 -39.19
N ASN A 442 -23.72 -5.12 -38.01
CA ASN A 442 -23.04 -5.53 -36.77
C ASN A 442 -22.54 -6.98 -36.77
N LYS A 443 -23.03 -7.86 -37.68
CA LYS A 443 -22.66 -9.29 -37.71
C LYS A 443 -21.23 -9.54 -38.20
N VAL A 444 -20.71 -8.67 -39.07
CA VAL A 444 -19.34 -8.82 -39.61
C VAL A 444 -18.32 -8.34 -38.59
N ASP A 445 -18.64 -7.25 -37.88
CA ASP A 445 -17.75 -6.70 -36.84
C ASP A 445 -17.74 -7.55 -35.58
N LEU A 446 -18.86 -8.23 -35.26
CA LEU A 446 -18.89 -9.20 -34.17
C LEU A 446 -17.90 -10.35 -34.37
N LYS A 447 -17.88 -10.99 -35.55
CA LYS A 447 -16.98 -12.11 -35.83
C LYS A 447 -15.50 -11.73 -35.76
N LYS A 448 -15.17 -10.48 -36.08
CA LYS A 448 -13.80 -9.96 -35.93
C LYS A 448 -13.46 -9.82 -34.45
N LEU A 449 -14.35 -9.25 -33.65
CA LEU A 449 -14.13 -9.09 -32.22
C LEU A 449 -14.10 -10.42 -31.46
N GLU A 450 -14.84 -11.44 -31.89
CA GLU A 450 -14.77 -12.80 -31.34
C GLU A 450 -13.38 -13.44 -31.60
N TYR A 451 -12.85 -13.26 -32.82
CA TYR A 451 -11.50 -13.70 -33.16
C TYR A 451 -10.42 -12.96 -32.38
N ASP A 452 -10.58 -11.63 -32.24
CA ASP A 452 -9.67 -10.79 -31.45
C ASP A 452 -9.71 -11.17 -29.97
N GLU A 453 -10.90 -11.46 -29.41
CA GLU A 453 -11.05 -11.94 -28.03
C GLU A 453 -10.31 -13.26 -27.81
N GLU A 454 -10.50 -14.25 -28.68
CA GLU A 454 -9.83 -15.55 -28.58
C GLU A 454 -8.31 -15.41 -28.70
N ALA A 455 -7.82 -14.53 -29.58
CA ALA A 455 -6.40 -14.24 -29.73
C ALA A 455 -5.81 -13.61 -28.46
N ILE A 456 -6.49 -12.63 -27.86
CA ILE A 456 -6.06 -11.98 -26.62
C ILE A 456 -6.07 -12.98 -25.46
N GLN A 457 -7.12 -13.80 -25.30
CA GLN A 457 -7.20 -14.81 -24.24
C GLN A 457 -6.07 -15.85 -24.32
N ASN A 458 -5.74 -16.32 -25.52
CA ASN A 458 -4.63 -17.26 -25.71
C ASN A 458 -3.28 -16.62 -25.39
N HIS A 459 -3.08 -15.35 -25.77
CA HIS A 459 -1.85 -14.62 -25.46
C HIS A 459 -1.70 -14.40 -23.94
N LEU A 460 -2.78 -14.02 -23.27
CA LEU A 460 -2.86 -13.80 -21.84
C LEU A 460 -2.61 -15.09 -21.04
N LEU A 461 -3.12 -16.24 -21.52
CA LEU A 461 -2.80 -17.55 -20.94
C LEU A 461 -1.29 -17.85 -21.02
N ASN A 462 -0.66 -17.62 -22.18
CA ASN A 462 0.78 -17.85 -22.35
C ASN A 462 1.61 -16.93 -21.44
N GLN A 463 1.23 -15.66 -21.33
CA GLN A 463 1.90 -14.71 -20.44
C GLN A 463 1.74 -15.07 -18.96
N ARG A 464 0.57 -15.55 -18.53
CA ARG A 464 0.36 -16.03 -17.16
C ARG A 464 1.21 -17.27 -16.84
N VAL A 465 1.35 -18.20 -17.78
CA VAL A 465 2.24 -19.35 -17.63
C VAL A 465 3.70 -18.89 -17.50
N GLU A 466 4.12 -17.91 -18.28
CA GLU A 466 5.47 -17.36 -18.21
C GLU A 466 5.72 -16.57 -16.91
N SER A 467 4.75 -15.79 -16.44
CA SER A 467 4.78 -15.10 -15.13
C SER A 467 4.94 -16.10 -13.99
N GLU A 468 4.20 -17.21 -13.99
CA GLU A 468 4.38 -18.27 -12.99
C GLU A 468 5.75 -18.97 -13.10
N ARG A 469 6.27 -19.16 -14.32
CA ARG A 469 7.61 -19.71 -14.55
C ARG A 469 8.70 -18.81 -13.96
N LEU A 470 8.62 -17.51 -14.20
CA LEU A 470 9.55 -16.51 -13.65
C LEU A 470 9.49 -16.46 -12.12
N LYS A 471 8.30 -16.48 -11.51
CA LYS A 471 8.15 -16.57 -10.04
C LYS A 471 8.81 -17.82 -9.46
N GLN A 472 8.67 -18.97 -10.12
CA GLN A 472 9.34 -20.20 -9.71
C GLN A 472 10.87 -20.08 -9.82
N GLU A 473 11.38 -19.51 -10.90
CA GLU A 473 12.82 -19.24 -11.06
C GLU A 473 13.34 -18.26 -10.01
N GLN A 474 12.59 -17.21 -9.67
CA GLN A 474 12.92 -16.29 -8.58
C GLN A 474 12.98 -17.01 -7.23
N HIS A 475 12.04 -17.91 -6.94
CA HIS A 475 12.07 -18.72 -5.72
C HIS A 475 13.29 -19.65 -5.65
N ILE A 476 13.67 -20.26 -6.77
CA ILE A 476 14.86 -21.13 -6.85
C ILE A 476 16.12 -20.29 -6.63
N THR A 477 16.26 -19.18 -7.35
CA THR A 477 17.38 -18.24 -7.22
C THR A 477 17.48 -17.67 -5.80
N GLY A 478 16.36 -17.34 -5.16
CA GLY A 478 16.31 -16.91 -3.76
C GLY A 478 16.80 -17.97 -2.76
N ARG A 479 16.54 -19.26 -3.03
CA ARG A 479 17.09 -20.38 -2.25
C ARG A 479 18.59 -20.54 -2.47
N GLU A 480 19.09 -20.31 -3.69
CA GLU A 480 20.54 -20.33 -3.95
C GLU A 480 21.26 -19.16 -3.29
N LEU A 481 20.61 -17.99 -3.27
CA LEU A 481 21.11 -16.79 -2.64
C LEU A 481 21.30 -16.97 -1.13
N THR A 482 20.30 -17.54 -0.45
CA THR A 482 20.42 -17.90 0.98
C THR A 482 21.55 -18.91 1.25
N LYS A 483 21.78 -19.86 0.34
CA LYS A 483 22.93 -20.78 0.44
C LYS A 483 24.26 -20.05 0.26
N ALA A 484 24.37 -19.15 -0.72
CA ALA A 484 25.57 -18.35 -0.96
C ALA A 484 25.87 -17.43 0.24
N GLU A 485 24.85 -16.78 0.81
CA GLU A 485 24.95 -15.99 2.05
C GLU A 485 25.45 -16.83 3.22
N SER A 486 24.93 -18.06 3.39
CA SER A 486 25.38 -18.96 4.44
C SER A 486 26.86 -19.38 4.26
N ALA A 487 27.30 -19.60 3.02
CA ALA A 487 28.70 -19.93 2.71
C ALA A 487 29.64 -18.74 2.99
N ILE A 488 29.18 -17.52 2.69
CA ILE A 488 29.87 -16.29 3.08
C ILE A 488 29.98 -16.22 4.60
N ASN A 489 28.88 -16.41 5.34
CA ASN A 489 28.90 -16.39 6.81
C ASN A 489 29.85 -17.44 7.43
N ILE A 490 29.91 -18.64 6.85
CA ILE A 490 30.81 -19.71 7.31
C ILE A 490 32.28 -19.32 7.05
N SER A 491 32.61 -18.84 5.85
CA SER A 491 33.97 -18.40 5.54
C SER A 491 34.37 -17.18 6.38
N GLN A 492 33.44 -16.26 6.63
CA GLN A 492 33.60 -15.10 7.51
C GLN A 492 33.89 -15.48 8.97
N ALA A 493 33.38 -16.62 9.46
CA ALA A 493 33.67 -17.12 10.80
C ALA A 493 35.11 -17.67 10.95
N GLN A 494 35.82 -17.93 9.85
CA GLN A 494 37.18 -18.47 9.85
C GLN A 494 38.28 -17.40 10.00
N VAL A 495 37.94 -16.13 10.24
CA VAL A 495 38.84 -14.96 10.34
C VAL A 495 39.66 -14.93 11.66
N LYS A 496 40.25 -16.07 12.06
CA LYS A 496 40.67 -16.26 13.46
C LYS A 496 42.05 -15.71 13.85
N ASN A 497 42.89 -15.16 12.97
CA ASN A 497 44.33 -15.02 13.30
C ASN A 497 44.98 -13.62 13.27
N ALA A 498 44.25 -12.52 13.05
CA ALA A 498 44.83 -11.16 13.15
C ALA A 498 44.12 -10.32 14.22
N LEU A 499 44.70 -10.24 15.42
CA LEU A 499 44.19 -9.43 16.56
C LEU A 499 43.80 -8.00 16.15
N LYS A 500 44.59 -7.36 15.27
CA LYS A 500 44.32 -5.99 14.78
C LYS A 500 43.12 -5.88 13.84
N ALA A 501 42.84 -6.92 13.04
CA ALA A 501 41.67 -6.94 12.16
C ALA A 501 40.39 -7.20 12.98
N ARG A 502 40.49 -8.04 14.00
CA ARG A 502 39.37 -8.31 14.93
C ARG A 502 38.89 -7.04 15.63
N ASP A 503 39.78 -6.19 16.13
CA ASP A 503 39.39 -4.94 16.79
C ASP A 503 38.64 -3.98 15.84
N ARG A 504 39.10 -3.87 14.58
CA ARG A 504 38.43 -3.06 13.55
C ARG A 504 37.08 -3.63 13.15
N LEU A 505 36.97 -4.95 12.95
CA LEU A 505 35.70 -5.60 12.65
C LEU A 505 34.71 -5.46 13.80
N THR A 506 35.18 -5.60 15.05
CA THR A 506 34.36 -5.39 16.24
C THR A 506 33.86 -3.94 16.33
N LEU A 507 34.71 -2.97 15.99
CA LEU A 507 34.30 -1.56 15.92
C LEU A 507 33.21 -1.34 14.85
N LEU A 508 33.35 -1.92 13.66
CA LEU A 508 32.36 -1.82 12.57
C LEU A 508 31.05 -2.52 12.94
N ASP A 509 31.09 -3.68 13.60
CA ASP A 509 29.91 -4.38 14.12
C ASP A 509 29.20 -3.52 15.18
N ASN A 510 29.95 -2.92 16.10
CA ASN A 510 29.39 -1.99 17.09
C ASN A 510 28.80 -0.74 16.43
N MET A 511 29.41 -0.21 15.36
CA MET A 511 28.84 0.89 14.58
C MET A 511 27.54 0.49 13.89
N LEU A 512 27.45 -0.70 13.31
CA LEU A 512 26.21 -1.21 12.71
C LEU A 512 25.11 -1.37 13.75
N ALA A 513 25.41 -1.97 14.90
CA ALA A 513 24.46 -2.10 16.01
C ALA A 513 24.01 -0.74 16.56
N LEU A 514 24.93 0.22 16.68
CA LEU A 514 24.63 1.60 17.08
C LEU A 514 23.72 2.28 16.05
N LEU A 515 24.00 2.15 14.75
CA LEU A 515 23.20 2.74 13.67
C LEU A 515 21.79 2.13 13.64
N ASP A 516 21.66 0.82 13.92
CA ASP A 516 20.36 0.17 14.07
C ASP A 516 19.57 0.71 15.27
N ALA A 517 20.21 0.79 16.44
CA ALA A 517 19.58 1.35 17.63
C ALA A 517 19.21 2.84 17.42
N TYR A 518 20.06 3.61 16.74
CA TYR A 518 19.83 5.00 16.37
C TYR A 518 18.63 5.14 15.44
N LYS A 519 18.55 4.31 14.38
CA LYS A 519 17.42 4.28 13.44
C LYS A 519 16.11 4.01 14.17
N GLN A 520 16.05 2.97 15.00
CA GLN A 520 14.84 2.63 15.76
C GLN A 520 14.43 3.77 16.70
N LYS A 521 15.40 4.40 17.39
CA LYS A 521 15.13 5.51 18.30
C LYS A 521 14.64 6.77 17.58
N ILE A 522 15.20 7.09 16.41
CA ILE A 522 14.71 8.21 15.58
C ILE A 522 13.34 7.90 15.03
N LYS A 523 13.11 6.69 14.52
CA LYS A 523 11.82 6.28 13.97
C LYS A 523 10.73 6.41 15.04
N ALA A 524 10.94 5.90 16.25
CA ALA A 524 10.01 6.05 17.36
C ALA A 524 9.77 7.52 17.75
N ARG A 525 10.83 8.34 17.82
CA ARG A 525 10.71 9.77 18.13
C ARG A 525 9.93 10.53 17.07
N LYS A 526 10.23 10.33 15.79
CA LYS A 526 9.56 10.98 14.66
C LYS A 526 8.11 10.51 14.56
N ARG A 527 7.83 9.21 14.74
CA ARG A 527 6.47 8.67 14.81
C ARG A 527 5.63 9.38 15.87
N ASN A 528 6.13 9.44 17.11
CA ASN A 528 5.42 10.12 18.20
C ASN A 528 5.22 11.62 17.91
N SER A 529 6.23 12.28 17.34
CA SER A 529 6.13 13.69 16.97
C SER A 529 5.07 13.93 15.89
N VAL A 530 5.02 13.08 14.86
CA VAL A 530 4.03 13.18 13.79
C VAL A 530 2.64 12.86 14.31
N GLU A 531 2.48 11.83 15.14
CA GLU A 531 1.18 11.46 15.74
C GLU A 531 0.62 12.60 16.60
N GLN A 532 1.44 13.22 17.44
CA GLN A 532 1.03 14.37 18.26
C GLN A 532 0.67 15.59 17.40
N ALA A 533 1.52 15.94 16.42
CA ALA A 533 1.26 17.06 15.54
C ALA A 533 0.01 16.81 14.67
N PHE A 534 -0.18 15.58 14.18
CA PHE A 534 -1.32 15.21 13.36
C PHE A 534 -2.62 15.33 14.14
N ASN A 535 -2.72 14.77 15.34
CA ASN A 535 -3.92 14.90 16.16
C ASN A 535 -4.25 16.36 16.49
N ARG A 536 -3.23 17.17 16.83
CA ARG A 536 -3.43 18.62 17.06
C ARG A 536 -3.99 19.32 15.82
N HIS A 537 -3.34 19.15 14.67
CA HIS A 537 -3.76 19.79 13.41
C HIS A 537 -5.12 19.27 12.94
N LEU A 538 -5.41 18.00 13.17
CA LEU A 538 -6.70 17.39 12.88
C LEU A 538 -7.80 18.06 13.71
N HIS A 539 -7.59 18.28 15.00
CA HIS A 539 -8.54 18.99 15.87
C HIS A 539 -8.66 20.48 15.55
N GLU A 540 -7.62 21.09 14.99
CA GLU A 540 -7.69 22.47 14.52
C GLU A 540 -8.54 22.60 13.25
N LEU A 541 -8.49 21.60 12.37
CA LEU A 541 -9.20 21.59 11.09
C LEU A 541 -10.61 21.01 11.15
N LEU A 542 -10.82 19.92 11.89
CA LEU A 542 -12.12 19.30 12.08
C LEU A 542 -12.93 20.07 13.12
N ASP A 543 -14.18 20.35 12.79
CA ASP A 543 -15.13 20.93 13.72
C ASP A 543 -15.59 19.90 14.77
N SER A 544 -16.34 20.36 15.77
CA SER A 544 -16.95 19.65 16.90
C SER A 544 -17.68 18.32 16.63
N ASN A 545 -17.83 17.89 15.37
CA ASN A 545 -18.25 16.55 15.02
C ASN A 545 -17.08 15.58 15.21
N GLN A 546 -16.92 15.12 16.45
CA GLN A 546 -15.91 14.19 16.96
C GLN A 546 -16.08 12.75 16.40
N LEU A 547 -16.33 12.63 15.10
CA LEU A 547 -16.29 11.35 14.41
C LEU A 547 -14.91 10.74 14.63
N ILE A 548 -13.84 11.49 14.32
CA ILE A 548 -12.48 11.08 14.66
C ILE A 548 -12.07 11.79 15.94
N ALA A 549 -11.84 11.03 17.00
CA ALA A 549 -11.34 11.52 18.27
C ALA A 549 -9.81 11.45 18.34
N GLU A 550 -9.20 10.41 17.78
CA GLU A 550 -7.76 10.21 17.80
C GLU A 550 -7.32 9.42 16.56
N VAL A 551 -6.13 9.73 16.05
CA VAL A 551 -5.43 8.91 15.06
C VAL A 551 -4.16 8.35 15.69
N LYS A 552 -4.00 7.03 15.61
CA LYS A 552 -2.80 6.33 16.06
C LYS A 552 -1.98 5.85 14.89
N ILE A 553 -0.68 6.01 15.00
CA ILE A 553 0.32 5.63 14.00
C ILE A 553 1.12 4.46 14.56
N ASN A 554 1.06 3.30 13.90
CA ASN A 554 1.82 2.12 14.34
C ASN A 554 3.30 2.19 13.92
N ASP A 555 4.10 1.18 14.29
CA ASP A 555 5.53 1.13 13.99
C ASP A 555 5.84 1.07 12.47
N SER A 556 4.88 0.69 11.65
CA SER A 556 4.97 0.72 10.19
C SER A 556 4.43 2.02 9.59
N PHE A 557 4.18 3.06 10.39
CA PHE A 557 3.51 4.31 9.98
C PHE A 557 2.09 4.13 9.42
N ALA A 558 1.47 2.97 9.60
CA ALA A 558 0.08 2.75 9.20
C ALA A 558 -0.86 3.48 10.17
N LEU A 559 -1.92 4.07 9.60
CA LEU A 559 -2.86 4.93 10.31
C LEU A 559 -4.08 4.14 10.79
N SER A 560 -4.48 4.35 12.03
CA SER A 560 -5.74 3.87 12.58
C SER A 560 -6.54 5.03 13.16
N TYR A 561 -7.75 5.22 12.65
CA TYR A 561 -8.66 6.29 13.05
C TYR A 561 -9.60 5.77 14.12
N HIS A 562 -9.70 6.45 15.25
CA HIS A 562 -10.51 6.05 16.41
C HIS A 562 -11.57 7.09 16.72
N GLY A 563 -12.80 6.65 16.98
CA GLY A 563 -13.88 7.48 17.48
C GLY A 563 -13.81 7.70 18.99
N LYS A 564 -14.78 8.43 19.56
CA LYS A 564 -14.78 8.75 21.01
C LYS A 564 -14.88 7.53 21.90
N SER A 565 -15.58 6.48 21.46
CA SER A 565 -15.76 5.25 22.22
C SER A 565 -14.57 4.28 22.04
N GLY A 566 -13.55 4.67 21.28
CA GLY A 566 -12.36 3.85 20.99
C GLY A 566 -12.58 2.83 19.86
N GLU A 567 -13.70 2.93 19.15
CA GLU A 567 -13.99 2.13 17.97
C GLU A 567 -13.12 2.57 16.77
N ILE A 568 -12.67 1.60 15.98
CA ILE A 568 -11.93 1.86 14.74
C ILE A 568 -12.91 2.32 13.67
N ILE A 569 -12.59 3.43 13.02
CA ILE A 569 -13.39 4.01 11.94
C ILE A 569 -12.76 3.61 10.61
N PRO A 570 -13.43 2.78 9.79
CA PRO A 570 -12.96 2.48 8.46
C PRO A 570 -12.86 3.75 7.63
N MET A 571 -11.72 3.96 6.98
CA MET A 571 -11.49 5.15 6.16
C MET A 571 -12.50 5.24 4.99
N SER A 572 -12.98 4.10 4.49
CA SER A 572 -14.03 4.03 3.47
C SER A 572 -15.36 4.68 3.90
N SER A 573 -15.61 4.78 5.20
CA SER A 573 -16.82 5.41 5.76
C SER A 573 -16.73 6.93 5.84
N LEU A 574 -15.54 7.52 5.62
CA LEU A 574 -15.38 8.98 5.63
C LEU A 574 -15.73 9.59 4.28
N SER A 575 -16.40 10.75 4.32
CA SER A 575 -16.68 11.53 3.10
C SER A 575 -15.39 12.03 2.45
N ALA A 576 -15.43 12.28 1.13
CA ALA A 576 -14.26 12.75 0.38
C ALA A 576 -13.61 14.02 0.99
N GLY A 577 -14.43 14.99 1.43
CA GLY A 577 -13.94 16.18 2.11
C GLY A 577 -13.25 15.89 3.45
N MET A 578 -13.76 14.93 4.23
CA MET A 578 -13.10 14.49 5.47
C MET A 578 -11.76 13.80 5.20
N LYS A 579 -11.68 12.98 4.15
CA LYS A 579 -10.41 12.36 3.73
C LYS A 579 -9.38 13.43 3.37
N GLN A 580 -9.80 14.46 2.64
CA GLN A 580 -8.95 15.58 2.26
C GLN A 580 -8.47 16.39 3.47
N LEU A 581 -9.34 16.66 4.45
CA LEU A 581 -8.94 17.33 5.70
C LEU A 581 -7.93 16.49 6.50
N CYS A 582 -8.14 15.18 6.61
CA CYS A 582 -7.20 14.28 7.26
C CYS A 582 -5.84 14.26 6.53
N ALA A 583 -5.85 14.17 5.20
CA ALA A 583 -4.64 14.23 4.40
C ALA A 583 -3.90 15.56 4.59
N THR A 584 -4.63 16.67 4.63
CA THR A 584 -4.07 18.01 4.85
C THR A 584 -3.42 18.13 6.24
N ALA A 585 -4.11 17.67 7.29
CA ALA A 585 -3.56 17.65 8.65
C ALA A 585 -2.32 16.75 8.77
N LEU A 586 -2.31 15.60 8.08
CA LEU A 586 -1.15 14.72 8.04
C LEU A 586 0.04 15.38 7.32
N LEU A 587 -0.20 16.02 6.17
CA LEU A 587 0.83 16.78 5.46
C LEU A 587 1.40 17.91 6.32
N TRP A 588 0.53 18.60 7.07
CA TRP A 588 0.95 19.64 8.00
C TRP A 588 1.87 19.08 9.09
N ALA A 589 1.47 17.97 9.72
CA ALA A 589 2.26 17.30 10.75
C ALA A 589 3.60 16.78 10.24
N LEU A 590 3.60 16.19 9.04
CA LEU A 590 4.80 15.70 8.37
C LEU A 590 5.78 16.84 8.07
N LYS A 591 5.29 17.97 7.54
CA LYS A 591 6.12 19.16 7.27
C LYS A 591 6.73 19.73 8.54
N GLU A 592 5.94 19.86 9.60
CA GLU A 592 6.42 20.31 10.90
C GLU A 592 7.49 19.36 11.47
N ALA A 593 7.27 18.04 11.38
CA ALA A 593 8.23 17.05 11.84
C ALA A 593 9.50 16.99 10.97
N ALA A 594 9.44 17.39 9.70
CA ALA A 594 10.58 17.44 8.78
C ALA A 594 11.50 18.65 8.99
N ASP A 595 11.01 19.70 9.66
CA ASP A 595 11.73 20.97 9.89
C ASP A 595 12.29 21.59 8.58
N ARG A 596 11.51 21.51 7.49
CA ARG A 596 11.88 22.08 6.19
C ARG A 596 10.97 23.25 5.83
N GLN A 597 11.57 24.42 5.66
CA GLN A 597 10.90 25.64 5.19
C GLN A 597 11.00 25.77 3.66
N LEU A 598 10.10 25.06 2.98
CA LEU A 598 9.97 25.04 1.53
C LEU A 598 8.70 25.80 1.10
N PRO A 599 8.67 26.36 -0.12
CA PRO A 599 7.45 26.94 -0.66
C PRO A 599 6.42 25.84 -0.92
N VAL A 600 5.14 26.19 -0.83
CA VAL A 600 4.02 25.28 -1.03
C VAL A 600 3.12 25.82 -2.14
N VAL A 601 2.73 24.97 -3.09
CA VAL A 601 1.81 25.31 -4.18
C VAL A 601 0.62 24.36 -4.10
N ILE A 602 -0.59 24.91 -3.99
CA ILE A 602 -1.82 24.14 -3.77
C ILE A 602 -2.84 24.52 -4.85
N ASP A 603 -3.18 23.56 -5.71
CA ASP A 603 -4.34 23.69 -6.62
C ASP A 603 -5.63 23.28 -5.89
N THR A 604 -6.76 23.83 -6.34
CA THR A 604 -8.12 23.52 -5.84
C THR A 604 -8.25 23.46 -4.29
N PRO A 605 -7.72 24.47 -3.56
CA PRO A 605 -7.48 24.38 -2.12
C PRO A 605 -8.71 23.97 -1.30
N LEU A 606 -9.92 24.39 -1.71
CA LEU A 606 -11.14 24.30 -0.89
C LEU A 606 -12.20 23.33 -1.44
N GLY A 607 -11.94 22.65 -2.55
CA GLY A 607 -12.89 21.74 -3.20
C GLY A 607 -13.43 20.66 -2.24
N ARG A 608 -14.71 20.27 -2.42
CA ARG A 608 -15.38 19.14 -1.72
C ARG A 608 -15.48 19.24 -0.19
N ILE A 609 -15.11 20.36 0.40
CA ILE A 609 -15.14 20.62 1.86
C ILE A 609 -16.31 21.56 2.18
N ASP A 610 -17.01 21.34 3.29
CA ASP A 610 -18.09 22.24 3.71
C ASP A 610 -17.57 23.56 4.29
N LYS A 611 -18.48 24.54 4.35
CA LYS A 611 -18.16 25.93 4.67
C LYS A 611 -17.36 26.10 5.97
N ARG A 612 -17.69 25.37 7.04
CA ARG A 612 -17.06 25.59 8.35
C ARG A 612 -15.63 25.05 8.38
N HIS A 613 -15.40 23.91 7.74
CA HIS A 613 -14.04 23.38 7.59
C HIS A 613 -13.20 24.19 6.58
N GLN A 614 -13.82 24.78 5.55
CA GLN A 614 -13.15 25.75 4.67
C GLN A 614 -12.63 26.95 5.46
N ASP A 615 -13.43 27.52 6.38
CA ASP A 615 -13.00 28.64 7.22
C ASP A 615 -11.79 28.27 8.10
N ASN A 616 -11.79 27.06 8.69
CA ASN A 616 -10.63 26.55 9.43
C ASN A 616 -9.36 26.45 8.57
N LEU A 617 -9.47 25.98 7.32
CA LEU A 617 -8.32 25.90 6.41
C LEU A 617 -7.75 27.29 6.09
N LEU A 618 -8.64 28.26 5.84
CA LEU A 618 -8.28 29.64 5.52
C LEU A 618 -7.60 30.35 6.68
N GLU A 619 -8.12 30.19 7.90
CA GLU A 619 -7.60 30.91 9.06
C GLU A 619 -6.38 30.23 9.69
N LYS A 620 -6.33 28.89 9.68
CA LYS A 620 -5.36 28.12 10.46
C LYS A 620 -4.28 27.46 9.60
N TYR A 621 -4.67 26.79 8.51
CA TYR A 621 -3.72 26.01 7.72
C TYR A 621 -2.91 26.83 6.72
N TYR A 622 -3.56 27.48 5.73
CA TYR A 622 -2.82 28.12 4.64
C TYR A 622 -1.83 29.21 5.10
N PRO A 623 -2.12 30.04 6.12
CA PRO A 623 -1.14 30.99 6.65
C PRO A 623 0.11 30.31 7.22
N ASN A 624 -0.01 29.06 7.68
CA ASN A 624 1.04 28.31 8.38
C ASN A 624 1.58 27.12 7.55
N ALA A 625 1.12 26.92 6.32
CA ALA A 625 1.45 25.74 5.52
C ALA A 625 2.91 25.73 5.01
N GLY A 626 3.55 26.90 4.92
CA GLY A 626 4.95 27.05 4.50
C GLY A 626 5.44 28.49 4.56
N SER A 627 6.74 28.70 4.29
CA SER A 627 7.36 30.04 4.25
C SER A 627 6.82 30.93 3.13
N GLN A 628 6.28 30.31 2.08
CA GLN A 628 5.55 30.95 1.00
C GLN A 628 4.49 29.96 0.53
N VAL A 629 3.26 30.43 0.36
CA VAL A 629 2.14 29.60 -0.05
C VAL A 629 1.52 30.22 -1.29
N ILE A 630 1.48 29.46 -2.38
CA ILE A 630 0.85 29.85 -3.65
C ILE A 630 -0.44 29.04 -3.78
N LEU A 631 -1.57 29.72 -3.66
CA LEU A 631 -2.90 29.10 -3.79
C LEU A 631 -3.44 29.33 -5.21
N LEU A 632 -4.00 28.28 -5.80
CA LEU A 632 -4.62 28.33 -7.14
C LEU A 632 -6.14 28.08 -7.04
N PRO A 633 -6.93 28.97 -6.43
CA PRO A 633 -8.37 28.77 -6.28
C PRO A 633 -9.15 29.07 -7.56
N THR A 634 -10.33 28.46 -7.68
CA THR A 634 -11.38 28.92 -8.60
C THR A 634 -12.13 30.14 -8.05
N ASP A 635 -12.89 30.80 -8.92
CA ASP A 635 -13.88 31.82 -8.58
C ASP A 635 -14.92 31.32 -7.57
N SER A 636 -15.37 30.06 -7.71
CA SER A 636 -16.30 29.44 -6.76
C SER A 636 -15.67 29.04 -5.43
N GLU A 637 -14.36 28.77 -5.40
CA GLU A 637 -13.66 28.37 -4.19
C GLU A 637 -13.34 29.56 -3.31
N LEU A 638 -12.90 30.68 -3.86
CA LEU A 638 -12.50 31.88 -3.12
C LEU A 638 -13.41 33.08 -3.44
N ASP A 639 -14.62 33.04 -2.86
CA ASP A 639 -15.57 34.16 -2.86
C ASP A 639 -15.09 35.35 -2.01
N GLU A 640 -15.77 36.50 -2.12
CA GLU A 640 -15.38 37.73 -1.42
C GLU A 640 -15.23 37.54 0.10
N ARG A 641 -16.15 36.80 0.73
CA ARG A 641 -16.10 36.52 2.16
C ARG A 641 -14.86 35.70 2.53
N LYS A 642 -14.56 34.64 1.79
CA LYS A 642 -13.38 33.79 2.03
C LYS A 642 -12.08 34.56 1.75
N ARG A 643 -12.11 35.46 0.76
CA ARG A 643 -10.99 36.35 0.47
C ARG A 643 -10.73 37.31 1.62
N GLU A 644 -11.75 37.86 2.26
CA GLU A 644 -11.60 38.70 3.46
C GLU A 644 -10.88 37.95 4.61
N LEU A 645 -11.14 36.65 4.79
CA LEU A 645 -10.46 35.84 5.80
C LEU A 645 -8.95 35.68 5.51
N LEU A 646 -8.57 35.56 4.24
CA LEU A 646 -7.16 35.43 3.82
C LEU A 646 -6.44 36.78 3.63
N ALA A 647 -7.17 37.88 3.45
CA ALA A 647 -6.64 39.22 3.16
C ALA A 647 -5.44 39.65 4.04
N PRO A 648 -5.41 39.34 5.36
CA PRO A 648 -4.26 39.69 6.20
C PRO A 648 -2.94 39.04 5.78
N TYR A 649 -2.98 37.89 5.11
CA TYR A 649 -1.83 37.06 4.76
C TYR A 649 -1.44 37.14 3.29
N ILE A 650 -2.31 37.71 2.44
CA ILE A 650 -2.08 37.85 1.00
C ILE A 650 -1.18 39.05 0.73
N TYR A 651 -0.08 38.82 0.01
CA TYR A 651 0.80 39.90 -0.47
C TYR A 651 0.77 40.10 -1.99
N ARG A 652 0.23 39.13 -2.74
CA ARG A 652 0.13 39.23 -4.19
C ARG A 652 -1.00 38.40 -4.77
N GLU A 653 -1.64 38.92 -5.82
CA GLU A 653 -2.76 38.26 -6.48
C GLU A 653 -2.61 38.37 -8.00
N TYR A 654 -2.98 37.30 -8.70
CA TYR A 654 -3.02 37.19 -10.14
C TYR A 654 -4.37 36.62 -10.59
N LEU A 655 -4.85 37.08 -11.74
CA LEU A 655 -6.01 36.53 -12.44
C LEU A 655 -5.55 35.93 -13.78
N LEU A 656 -5.94 34.68 -14.02
CA LEU A 656 -5.68 33.98 -15.26
C LEU A 656 -6.89 34.08 -16.19
N HIS A 657 -6.65 34.48 -17.44
CA HIS A 657 -7.67 34.50 -18.49
C HIS A 657 -7.25 33.64 -19.66
N ASN A 658 -8.15 32.81 -20.18
CA ASN A 658 -7.93 32.00 -21.38
C ASN A 658 -9.20 32.03 -22.23
N ILE A 659 -9.43 33.16 -22.91
CA ILE A 659 -10.70 33.48 -23.58
C ILE A 659 -10.92 32.58 -24.81
N ASP A 660 -9.83 32.26 -25.53
CA ASP A 660 -9.86 31.51 -26.79
C ASP A 660 -9.49 30.03 -26.62
N GLY A 661 -9.16 29.60 -25.41
CA GLY A 661 -8.71 28.24 -25.09
C GLY A 661 -7.27 27.94 -25.52
N ASN A 662 -6.58 28.87 -26.20
CA ASN A 662 -5.27 28.63 -26.80
C ASN A 662 -4.12 29.21 -25.98
N SER A 663 -4.36 30.29 -25.24
CA SER A 663 -3.33 31.03 -24.50
C SER A 663 -3.87 31.57 -23.19
N THR A 664 -3.25 31.14 -22.10
CA THR A 664 -3.47 31.74 -20.79
C THR A 664 -2.69 33.05 -20.69
N THR A 665 -3.40 34.13 -20.40
CA THR A 665 -2.83 35.44 -20.07
C THR A 665 -2.88 35.65 -18.55
N VAL A 666 -1.88 36.37 -18.03
CA VAL A 666 -1.67 36.57 -16.59
C VAL A 666 -1.84 38.06 -16.29
N GLU A 667 -2.81 38.39 -15.46
CA GLU A 667 -3.10 39.77 -15.04
C GLU A 667 -2.79 39.95 -13.55
N PRO A 668 -1.85 40.82 -13.15
CA PRO A 668 -1.61 41.11 -11.74
C PRO A 668 -2.73 42.00 -11.18
N ILE A 669 -3.36 41.55 -10.08
CA ILE A 669 -4.39 42.35 -9.39
C ILE A 669 -3.66 43.34 -8.47
N THR A 670 -3.67 44.62 -8.85
CA THR A 670 -3.21 45.70 -7.97
C THR A 670 -4.38 46.19 -7.13
N SER A 671 -4.25 46.10 -5.80
CA SER A 671 -5.30 46.35 -4.81
C SER A 671 -6.19 47.58 -5.11
N ARG A 672 -7.52 47.38 -5.04
CA ARG A 672 -8.64 48.34 -5.22
C ARG A 672 -9.11 48.62 -6.66
N GLN A 673 -9.29 47.59 -7.48
CA GLN A 673 -10.35 47.65 -8.47
C GLN A 673 -11.45 46.68 -8.04
N GLU A 674 -12.69 47.17 -8.02
CA GLU A 674 -13.87 46.30 -7.97
C GLU A 674 -13.74 45.31 -9.11
N VAL A 675 -13.37 44.08 -8.78
CA VAL A 675 -13.39 42.98 -9.72
C VAL A 675 -14.86 42.73 -9.99
N ASN A 676 -15.39 43.29 -11.08
CA ASN A 676 -16.72 42.95 -11.54
C ASN A 676 -16.69 41.49 -11.99
N HIS A 677 -17.17 40.62 -11.10
CA HIS A 677 -17.39 39.22 -11.35
C HIS A 677 -18.53 39.08 -12.37
N GLY A 678 -18.17 38.98 -13.65
CA GLY A 678 -19.07 38.63 -14.73
C GLY A 678 -19.55 37.19 -14.64
#